data_AF-A0A132NYB6-F1
#
_entry.id   AF-A0A132NYB6-F1
#
_cell.length_a   1.000
_cell.length_b   1.000
_cell.length_c   1.000
_cell.angle_alpha   90.00
_cell.angle_beta   90.00
_cell.angle_gamma   90.00
#
_symmetry.space_group_name_H-M   'P 1'
#
loop_
_entity.id
_entity.type
_entity.pdbx_description
1 polymer ?
#
loop_
_entity_poly.entity_id
_entity_poly.type
_entity_poly.pdbx_seq_one_letter_code
_entity_poly.pdbx_strand_id
1 'polypeptide(L)'
;MLILLFLGLCYTLFPFPNPPTQITVTNRYRPMLQTISPFKLVRDPALYKSELLTKYRSAFSSEAQQYYSTFDSGKYGWSDQSDLTKASSLQNILHRITIMATAYLTDGMQLYQNSDCKHKILQAFTIFSGKYNTFLSYSNDYYTWDIVVPNILVNLIPLLDEIYSTDPSYSLGYQNALTRVTGGLLTLPRKSSYINKCTNMPSIWYRDTVCTISSIVTELQMAKLIIFGSILIGDLSRMDVYYNRIVDLFQVKQLDYEKAPTNDLYDGFRSDGTFVEYYSSIISGSTGYTMISLIAYILAPAQEIINQLTTSGNTNAAQTIQTAVHAITDKTATYLLNSFMPFAVACGMPDMLAGAQAADDSTPPSSRLRDVSMGIMQFTYATLLQNNLPANSNGLLEYIYKYLNYHLTDCPQLLDQIAGHYNFPIVGEWNHSTGLFLSTPTYPGQIVYGHYFLSYGDRYVYNAHDFSVNIAMNSYRTRNFQCINDLNKLGYYQAAGTIMPSVRYHKDQYNNHVLFASDKGYMGTTTNARFSSTCSSQTHLFGSLSDGKFVSSITDGSHGSAAMDYYNAPNNNVRYRTVYLIESISNGVHVAQMTAGGVSLGALTANVAVIPYVDGDTFEIYLDGVKKTQNTISLFKESRILIKMIPKNGNQYAIALFLHNDIPGTIKNLTVNRAYNDLGGSSSTKIKTYGIQITLTLSLTGFYYTDGIQWNSRKAIFYSYYPYLPYSTTDQDLIDMKQRYTLLFRKDKDVDIAPVHTNKYMLVSFNDSTQTITTISFFDKGTATLMDGVTITVSDVAQVLFKMTKDTYTLTMRDPILSSPRSIQLEIEGLTDMQNLQHWCKNAGVVDSIRLVVEESFTGPSLCQVQITRQTPQSPGVNPIPPVNPPSPTPPPYIPPFPSMDDLAYDNSTNVIVIPDNQAMKTAKIAIISSSVIIIMIVIIVLLVVFLLRCKKTAKNLKAVEGALKMTTIPPLGREPSHAFSTLDNESTMLESVHSARSTFSEASVINTTDPSPKEATTVHRVKVHRPLPSKFANRKTVATTRYIDEEGVDNDSFDSIPVQYAANIFTQ
;
A
#
# COMPACT_ATOMS: atom_id res chain seq x y z
N MET A 1 -7.72 36.50 -17.92
CA MET A 1 -6.67 35.47 -17.99
C MET A 1 -5.58 35.64 -16.94
N LEU A 2 -4.56 36.50 -17.08
CA LEU A 2 -3.35 36.42 -16.21
C LEU A 2 -3.63 36.41 -14.68
N ILE A 3 -4.59 37.21 -14.21
CA ILE A 3 -5.00 37.24 -12.79
C ILE A 3 -5.79 35.98 -12.37
N LEU A 4 -6.56 35.37 -13.28
CA LEU A 4 -7.21 34.06 -13.06
C LEU A 4 -6.19 32.92 -13.08
N LEU A 5 -5.11 33.04 -13.87
CA LEU A 5 -3.97 32.13 -13.83
C LEU A 5 -3.20 32.25 -12.50
N PHE A 6 -2.98 33.47 -12.01
CA PHE A 6 -2.38 33.71 -10.69
C PHE A 6 -3.29 33.25 -9.53
N LEU A 7 -4.60 33.44 -9.62
CA LEU A 7 -5.55 32.93 -8.63
C LEU A 7 -5.65 31.40 -8.69
N GLY A 8 -5.62 30.80 -9.88
CA GLY A 8 -5.54 29.35 -10.06
C GLY A 8 -4.26 28.76 -9.46
N LEU A 9 -3.12 29.44 -9.63
CA LEU A 9 -1.84 29.10 -8.98
C LEU A 9 -1.84 29.32 -7.46
N CYS A 10 -2.86 29.97 -6.88
CA CYS A 10 -3.01 30.12 -5.43
C CYS A 10 -3.92 29.04 -4.80
N TYR A 11 -4.60 28.23 -5.60
CA TYR A 11 -5.25 27.00 -5.14
C TYR A 11 -4.34 25.80 -5.45
N THR A 12 -4.39 24.77 -4.58
CA THR A 12 -3.58 23.52 -4.62
C THR A 12 -2.06 23.61 -4.42
N LEU A 13 -1.47 24.75 -4.04
CA LEU A 13 -0.10 24.74 -3.50
C LEU A 13 -0.07 24.19 -2.05
N PHE A 14 0.80 23.19 -1.77
CA PHE A 14 1.19 22.91 -0.38
C PHE A 14 1.68 24.22 0.27
N PRO A 15 1.21 24.58 1.48
CA PRO A 15 1.30 25.96 1.98
C PRO A 15 2.69 26.38 2.52
N PHE A 16 3.78 26.12 1.78
CA PHE A 16 5.15 26.47 2.15
C PHE A 16 5.26 27.89 2.75
N PRO A 17 5.99 28.09 3.86
CA PRO A 17 6.27 29.43 4.38
C PRO A 17 7.00 30.25 3.31
N ASN A 18 6.73 31.56 3.25
CA ASN A 18 7.58 32.47 2.50
C ASN A 18 8.92 32.55 3.23
N PRO A 19 10.03 32.11 2.63
CA PRO A 19 11.33 32.18 3.29
C PRO A 19 11.63 33.65 3.59
N PRO A 20 12.03 34.00 4.82
CA PRO A 20 12.40 35.37 5.14
C PRO A 20 13.57 35.81 4.25
N THR A 21 13.60 37.10 3.89
CA THR A 21 14.59 37.68 2.96
C THR A 21 16.04 37.54 3.45
N GLN A 22 16.23 37.27 4.74
CA GLN A 22 17.41 36.63 5.30
C GLN A 22 16.95 35.48 6.19
N ILE A 23 17.49 34.27 5.97
CA ILE A 23 17.26 33.11 6.83
C ILE A 23 18.35 33.11 7.90
N THR A 24 17.95 33.28 9.15
CA THR A 24 18.83 33.25 10.33
C THR A 24 18.30 32.19 11.27
N VAL A 25 19.17 31.26 11.69
CA VAL A 25 18.81 30.24 12.69
C VAL A 25 18.81 30.84 14.09
N THR A 26 17.95 30.34 14.97
CA THR A 26 17.82 30.82 16.35
C THR A 26 17.88 29.67 17.34
N ASN A 27 18.11 29.97 18.61
CA ASN A 27 18.11 28.99 19.69
C ASN A 27 16.71 28.80 20.31
N ARG A 28 15.75 29.68 19.99
CA ARG A 28 14.44 29.82 20.68
C ARG A 28 13.67 28.51 20.89
N TYR A 29 13.64 27.63 19.90
CA TYR A 29 12.86 26.39 19.93
C TYR A 29 13.71 25.12 19.73
N ARG A 30 15.06 25.22 19.72
CA ARG A 30 15.94 24.06 19.50
C ARG A 30 15.74 22.87 20.44
N PRO A 31 15.37 23.03 21.73
CA PRO A 31 15.08 21.89 22.58
C PRO A 31 14.03 20.92 22.00
N MET A 32 13.09 21.40 21.16
CA MET A 32 12.11 20.55 20.46
C MET A 32 12.77 19.51 19.54
N LEU A 33 13.97 19.77 19.03
CA LEU A 33 14.72 18.82 18.18
C LEU A 33 15.04 17.52 18.93
N GLN A 34 15.14 17.58 20.26
CA GLN A 34 15.46 16.41 21.09
C GLN A 34 14.30 15.42 21.25
N THR A 35 13.06 15.82 20.90
CA THR A 35 11.88 14.93 20.88
C THR A 35 12.02 13.75 19.92
N ILE A 36 12.92 13.82 18.92
CA ILE A 36 13.22 12.72 18.00
C ILE A 36 14.58 12.05 18.28
N SER A 37 15.26 12.40 19.37
CA SER A 37 16.58 11.82 19.69
C SER A 37 16.53 10.31 20.03
N PRO A 38 15.51 9.75 20.70
CA PRO A 38 15.42 8.30 20.91
C PRO A 38 15.22 7.49 19.63
N PHE A 39 14.95 8.13 18.48
CA PHE A 39 14.93 7.44 17.18
C PHE A 39 16.34 7.09 16.69
N LYS A 40 17.41 7.68 17.26
CA LYS A 40 18.80 7.59 16.75
C LYS A 40 19.89 7.40 17.83
N LEU A 41 19.59 7.61 19.11
CA LEU A 41 20.58 7.65 20.19
C LEU A 41 20.16 6.79 21.40
N VAL A 42 21.05 5.88 21.83
CA VAL A 42 20.90 5.13 23.08
C VAL A 42 21.20 6.06 24.25
N ARG A 43 20.16 6.50 24.98
CA ARG A 43 20.32 7.35 26.18
C ARG A 43 20.51 6.56 27.47
N ASP A 44 19.72 5.50 27.70
CA ASP A 44 19.87 4.60 28.87
C ASP A 44 20.15 3.16 28.43
N PRO A 45 21.40 2.65 28.56
CA PRO A 45 21.76 1.27 28.30
C PRO A 45 20.95 0.21 29.07
N ALA A 46 20.35 0.54 30.22
CA ALA A 46 19.58 -0.40 31.03
C ALA A 46 18.24 -0.82 30.39
N LEU A 47 17.73 -0.06 29.42
CA LEU A 47 16.49 -0.37 28.71
C LEU A 47 16.63 -1.47 27.65
N TYR A 48 17.82 -2.08 27.48
CA TYR A 48 18.12 -2.99 26.36
C TYR A 48 18.68 -4.32 26.84
N LYS A 49 18.34 -5.41 26.14
CA LYS A 49 19.03 -6.70 26.31
C LYS A 49 20.50 -6.56 25.88
N SER A 50 21.43 -6.99 26.74
CA SER A 50 22.87 -6.75 26.58
C SER A 50 23.47 -7.26 25.27
N GLU A 51 23.02 -8.42 24.78
CA GLU A 51 23.45 -8.99 23.49
C GLU A 51 23.08 -8.09 22.30
N LEU A 52 21.86 -7.52 22.29
CA LEU A 52 21.35 -6.67 21.20
C LEU A 52 22.07 -5.32 21.20
N LEU A 53 22.25 -4.71 22.38
CA LEU A 53 23.01 -3.48 22.53
C LEU A 53 24.49 -3.66 22.16
N THR A 54 25.07 -4.83 22.47
CA THR A 54 26.44 -5.16 22.04
C THR A 54 26.53 -5.30 20.52
N LYS A 55 25.58 -6.00 19.88
CA LYS A 55 25.53 -6.12 18.41
C LYS A 55 25.43 -4.74 17.73
N TYR A 56 24.53 -3.89 18.20
CA TYR A 56 24.36 -2.52 17.72
C TYR A 56 25.66 -1.70 17.86
N ARG A 57 26.28 -1.70 19.06
CA ARG A 57 27.55 -1.02 19.33
C ARG A 57 28.67 -1.52 18.43
N SER A 58 28.80 -2.84 18.22
CA SER A 58 29.84 -3.44 17.39
C SER A 58 29.70 -3.11 15.90
N ALA A 59 28.48 -3.17 15.36
CA ALA A 59 28.21 -2.83 13.97
C ALA A 59 28.57 -1.37 13.66
N PHE A 60 27.92 -0.42 14.36
CA PHE A 60 28.08 1.00 14.05
C PHE A 60 29.40 1.60 14.53
N SER A 61 30.08 1.03 15.55
CA SER A 61 31.47 1.42 15.85
C SER A 61 32.41 1.12 14.69
N SER A 62 32.25 -0.04 14.04
CA SER A 62 33.15 -0.48 12.96
C SER A 62 32.96 0.39 11.71
N GLU A 63 31.70 0.65 11.34
CA GLU A 63 31.34 1.54 10.23
C GLU A 63 31.79 3.00 10.50
N ALA A 64 31.52 3.53 11.70
CA ALA A 64 31.94 4.88 12.08
C ALA A 64 33.47 5.04 12.10
N GLN A 65 34.20 4.04 12.60
CA GLN A 65 35.66 4.02 12.62
C GLN A 65 36.24 3.99 11.19
N GLN A 66 35.62 3.27 10.26
CA GLN A 66 35.99 3.31 8.85
C GLN A 66 35.79 4.70 8.25
N TYR A 67 34.63 5.34 8.45
CA TYR A 67 34.38 6.68 7.92
C TYR A 67 35.29 7.75 8.56
N TYR A 68 35.53 7.67 9.87
CA TYR A 68 36.44 8.56 10.62
C TYR A 68 37.91 8.46 10.18
N SER A 69 38.38 7.25 9.86
CA SER A 69 39.78 7.00 9.46
C SER A 69 40.04 7.24 7.97
N THR A 70 39.01 7.16 7.12
CA THR A 70 39.09 7.48 5.69
C THR A 70 38.75 8.94 5.35
N PHE A 71 38.37 9.75 6.35
CA PHE A 71 38.08 11.18 6.16
C PHE A 71 39.35 12.01 5.97
N ASP A 72 39.42 12.73 4.86
CA ASP A 72 40.44 13.72 4.52
C ASP A 72 39.88 15.14 4.75
N SER A 73 40.64 15.99 5.47
CA SER A 73 40.30 17.41 5.71
C SER A 73 40.45 18.29 4.46
N GLY A 74 40.90 17.72 3.34
CA GLY A 74 40.82 18.30 2.02
C GLY A 74 39.39 18.67 1.56
N LYS A 75 39.31 19.31 0.39
CA LYS A 75 38.13 19.99 -0.17
C LYS A 75 36.84 19.14 -0.30
N TYR A 76 36.93 17.82 -0.13
CA TYR A 76 35.89 16.86 -0.48
C TYR A 76 35.46 15.92 0.66
N GLY A 77 36.19 15.85 1.78
CA GLY A 77 35.87 15.00 2.93
C GLY A 77 36.21 13.52 2.72
N TRP A 78 35.74 12.91 1.64
CA TRP A 78 36.09 11.54 1.24
C TRP A 78 36.37 11.47 -0.26
N SER A 79 37.40 10.72 -0.64
CA SER A 79 37.85 10.59 -2.04
C SER A 79 36.82 9.89 -2.94
N ASP A 80 36.09 8.91 -2.42
CA ASP A 80 35.02 8.20 -3.13
C ASP A 80 33.72 9.00 -3.26
N GLN A 81 33.60 10.13 -2.53
CA GLN A 81 32.47 11.06 -2.58
C GLN A 81 32.87 12.43 -3.12
N SER A 82 33.96 12.50 -3.90
CA SER A 82 34.53 13.76 -4.38
C SER A 82 33.66 14.53 -5.38
N ASP A 83 32.70 13.87 -6.03
CA ASP A 83 31.77 14.54 -6.95
C ASP A 83 30.58 15.16 -6.21
N LEU A 84 30.86 16.28 -5.56
CA LEU A 84 29.87 17.14 -4.90
C LEU A 84 28.94 17.89 -5.88
N THR A 85 28.65 17.31 -7.04
CA THR A 85 27.56 17.69 -7.96
C THR A 85 26.50 16.59 -8.14
N LYS A 86 26.74 15.38 -7.59
CA LYS A 86 25.78 14.26 -7.55
C LYS A 86 25.01 14.24 -6.24
N ALA A 87 23.70 14.03 -6.31
CA ALA A 87 22.84 13.94 -5.13
C ALA A 87 23.22 12.76 -4.22
N SER A 88 23.52 11.61 -4.82
CA SER A 88 23.98 10.40 -4.14
C SER A 88 25.26 10.61 -3.32
N SER A 89 26.21 11.41 -3.79
CA SER A 89 27.41 11.73 -3.00
C SER A 89 27.11 12.62 -1.79
N LEU A 90 26.15 13.54 -1.89
CA LEU A 90 25.71 14.33 -0.72
C LEU A 90 24.84 13.52 0.25
N GLN A 91 24.03 12.58 -0.25
CA GLN A 91 23.32 11.56 0.55
C GLN A 91 24.31 10.68 1.33
N ASN A 92 25.35 10.16 0.67
CA ASN A 92 26.40 9.36 1.31
C ASN A 92 27.16 10.16 2.37
N ILE A 93 27.49 11.42 2.11
CA ILE A 93 28.14 12.31 3.09
C ILE A 93 27.25 12.50 4.32
N LEU A 94 25.95 12.75 4.16
CA LEU A 94 25.02 12.85 5.29
C LEU A 94 24.92 11.55 6.10
N HIS A 95 24.89 10.39 5.44
CA HIS A 95 24.92 9.08 6.11
C HIS A 95 26.19 8.93 6.95
N ARG A 96 27.38 9.18 6.38
CA ARG A 96 28.66 9.09 7.10
C ARG A 96 28.72 10.02 8.31
N ILE A 97 28.26 11.27 8.18
CA ILE A 97 28.18 12.23 9.29
C ILE A 97 27.22 11.73 10.37
N THR A 98 26.08 11.13 10.00
CA THR A 98 25.10 10.57 10.94
C THR A 98 25.70 9.41 11.75
N ILE A 99 26.32 8.44 11.08
CA ILE A 99 26.95 7.29 11.75
C ILE A 99 28.11 7.74 12.66
N MET A 100 28.95 8.69 12.22
CA MET A 100 30.00 9.27 13.07
C MET A 100 29.43 10.06 14.28
N ALA A 101 28.35 10.82 14.10
CA ALA A 101 27.70 11.55 15.19
C ALA A 101 27.05 10.63 16.23
N THR A 102 26.34 9.58 15.79
CA THR A 102 25.81 8.54 16.68
C THR A 102 26.94 7.83 17.45
N ALA A 103 28.07 7.52 16.80
CA ALA A 103 29.21 6.90 17.46
C ALA A 103 30.00 7.84 18.40
N TYR A 104 29.95 9.15 18.16
CA TYR A 104 30.49 10.16 19.10
C TYR A 104 29.60 10.30 20.36
N LEU A 105 28.28 10.25 20.19
CA LEU A 105 27.30 10.45 21.27
C LEU A 105 26.99 9.19 22.09
N THR A 106 27.13 7.99 21.51
CA THR A 106 26.73 6.73 22.16
C THR A 106 27.86 6.16 23.02
N ASP A 107 27.64 6.07 24.32
CA ASP A 107 28.55 5.36 25.25
C ASP A 107 28.89 3.94 24.75
N GLY A 108 30.12 3.49 25.00
CA GLY A 108 30.59 2.17 24.61
C GLY A 108 30.83 1.97 23.11
N MET A 109 30.73 3.00 22.27
CA MET A 109 31.24 2.98 20.89
C MET A 109 32.69 3.50 20.81
N GLN A 110 33.44 3.04 19.80
CA GLN A 110 34.89 3.34 19.65
C GLN A 110 35.23 4.84 19.54
N LEU A 111 34.29 5.67 19.05
CA LEU A 111 34.49 7.10 18.84
C LEU A 111 33.82 7.98 19.91
N TYR A 112 33.31 7.37 20.99
CA TYR A 112 32.58 8.08 22.05
C TYR A 112 33.41 9.21 22.65
N GLN A 113 32.86 10.44 22.61
CA GLN A 113 33.53 11.69 23.02
C GLN A 113 34.91 11.96 22.38
N ASN A 114 35.25 11.32 21.24
CA ASN A 114 36.54 11.51 20.58
C ASN A 114 36.66 12.91 19.95
N SER A 115 37.67 13.68 20.37
CA SER A 115 37.83 15.10 20.00
C SER A 115 38.23 15.34 18.54
N ASP A 116 38.99 14.44 17.91
CA ASP A 116 39.27 14.52 16.46
C ASP A 116 38.03 14.15 15.65
N CYS A 117 37.25 13.16 16.10
CA CYS A 117 35.95 12.84 15.49
C CYS A 117 35.00 14.04 15.55
N LYS A 118 34.90 14.71 16.71
CA LYS A 118 34.13 15.97 16.86
C LYS A 118 34.57 17.04 15.87
N HIS A 119 35.87 17.14 15.58
CA HIS A 119 36.39 18.09 14.61
C HIS A 119 36.01 17.69 13.16
N LYS A 120 36.21 16.42 12.79
CA LYS A 120 35.90 15.89 11.45
C LYS A 120 34.41 15.93 11.10
N ILE A 121 33.52 15.62 12.04
CA ILE A 121 32.06 15.74 11.88
C ILE A 121 31.69 17.18 11.44
N LEU A 122 32.28 18.20 12.09
CA LEU A 122 32.02 19.60 11.75
C LEU A 122 32.63 19.99 10.40
N GLN A 123 33.84 19.51 10.07
CA GLN A 123 34.45 19.73 8.76
C GLN A 123 33.59 19.14 7.64
N ALA A 124 33.16 17.88 7.77
CA ALA A 124 32.27 17.21 6.83
C ALA A 124 30.93 17.96 6.65
N PHE A 125 30.30 18.41 7.75
CA PHE A 125 29.09 19.22 7.69
C PHE A 125 29.32 20.62 7.09
N THR A 126 30.53 21.18 7.24
CA THR A 126 30.93 22.44 6.59
C THR A 126 31.12 22.27 5.08
N ILE A 127 31.68 21.13 4.63
CA ILE A 127 31.80 20.77 3.21
C ILE A 127 30.39 20.56 2.60
N PHE A 128 29.53 19.79 3.28
CA PHE A 128 28.14 19.58 2.86
C PHE A 128 27.35 20.91 2.76
N SER A 129 27.39 21.75 3.78
CA SER A 129 26.68 23.04 3.81
C SER A 129 27.24 24.09 2.83
N GLY A 130 28.52 23.96 2.43
CA GLY A 130 29.10 24.69 1.31
C GLY A 130 28.47 24.34 -0.05
N LYS A 131 27.69 23.26 -0.13
CA LYS A 131 27.03 22.76 -1.34
C LYS A 131 25.50 22.78 -1.25
N TYR A 132 24.93 22.17 -0.22
CA TYR A 132 23.48 22.16 0.00
C TYR A 132 23.03 23.47 0.66
N ASN A 133 22.64 24.45 -0.17
CA ASN A 133 22.19 25.77 0.27
C ASN A 133 21.28 26.43 -0.80
N THR A 134 20.83 27.66 -0.54
CA THR A 134 19.89 28.44 -1.38
C THR A 134 20.31 28.64 -2.84
N PHE A 135 21.60 28.47 -3.16
CA PHE A 135 22.20 28.68 -4.48
C PHE A 135 22.50 27.38 -5.24
N LEU A 136 22.16 26.21 -4.68
CA LEU A 136 22.32 24.92 -5.35
C LEU A 136 21.49 24.88 -6.65
N SER A 137 22.06 24.30 -7.70
CA SER A 137 21.44 24.16 -9.01
C SER A 137 21.77 22.78 -9.61
N TYR A 138 20.75 22.13 -10.17
CA TYR A 138 20.75 20.75 -10.66
C TYR A 138 19.72 20.62 -11.78
N SER A 139 20.00 19.72 -12.73
CA SER A 139 19.19 19.47 -13.93
C SER A 139 18.65 18.03 -14.01
N ASN A 140 18.97 17.21 -13.02
CA ASN A 140 18.60 15.80 -12.89
C ASN A 140 18.41 15.44 -11.41
N ASP A 141 17.91 14.22 -11.17
CA ASP A 141 17.73 13.63 -9.83
C ASP A 141 17.00 14.53 -8.81
N TYR A 142 15.94 15.19 -9.28
CA TYR A 142 15.07 16.05 -8.47
C TYR A 142 14.53 15.33 -7.22
N TYR A 143 14.19 14.04 -7.33
CA TYR A 143 13.72 13.26 -6.17
C TYR A 143 14.78 13.22 -5.04
N THR A 144 16.03 12.89 -5.35
CA THR A 144 17.07 12.78 -4.31
C THR A 144 17.46 14.14 -3.76
N TRP A 145 17.55 15.17 -4.61
CA TRP A 145 17.84 16.54 -4.19
C TRP A 145 16.73 17.19 -3.35
N ASP A 146 15.46 17.03 -3.74
CA ASP A 146 14.33 17.76 -3.17
C ASP A 146 13.62 16.99 -2.02
N ILE A 147 13.74 15.66 -1.96
CA ILE A 147 13.12 14.80 -0.93
C ILE A 147 14.18 14.16 -0.02
N VAL A 148 15.12 13.40 -0.59
CA VAL A 148 15.96 12.46 0.18
C VAL A 148 17.00 13.20 1.02
N VAL A 149 17.85 14.01 0.39
CA VAL A 149 18.90 14.81 1.05
C VAL A 149 18.34 15.67 2.19
N PRO A 150 17.26 16.47 2.03
CA PRO A 150 16.72 17.26 3.13
C PRO A 150 16.11 16.44 4.27
N ASN A 151 15.55 15.24 4.01
CA ASN A 151 14.97 14.42 5.09
C ASN A 151 16.03 13.67 5.90
N ILE A 152 17.13 13.23 5.29
CA ILE A 152 18.29 12.72 6.03
C ILE A 152 18.93 13.86 6.84
N LEU A 153 19.03 15.07 6.28
CA LEU A 153 19.51 16.25 7.00
C LEU A 153 18.67 16.56 8.25
N VAL A 154 17.33 16.51 8.17
CA VAL A 154 16.45 16.69 9.34
C VAL A 154 16.69 15.62 10.42
N ASN A 155 17.00 14.38 10.04
CA ASN A 155 17.35 13.31 10.99
C ASN A 155 18.70 13.55 11.68
N LEU A 156 19.66 14.20 10.99
CA LEU A 156 21.01 14.47 11.49
C LEU A 156 21.09 15.69 12.43
N ILE A 157 20.31 16.74 12.16
CA ILE A 157 20.38 18.02 12.87
C ILE A 157 20.29 17.90 14.42
N PRO A 158 19.40 17.09 15.03
CA PRO A 158 19.36 16.92 16.49
C PRO A 158 20.67 16.42 17.10
N LEU A 159 21.36 15.51 16.41
CA LEU A 159 22.66 14.96 16.85
C LEU A 159 23.75 16.03 16.81
N LEU A 160 23.78 16.84 15.74
CA LEU A 160 24.72 17.96 15.63
C LEU A 160 24.44 19.04 16.68
N ASP A 161 23.18 19.34 16.97
CA ASP A 161 22.83 20.32 18.00
C ASP A 161 23.21 19.81 19.41
N GLU A 162 23.10 18.51 19.70
CA GLU A 162 23.60 17.92 20.95
C GLU A 162 25.14 17.97 21.06
N ILE A 163 25.87 17.85 19.95
CA ILE A 163 27.35 17.90 19.93
C ILE A 163 27.89 19.35 20.05
N TYR A 164 27.21 20.35 19.47
CA TYR A 164 27.77 21.70 19.27
C TYR A 164 26.98 22.88 19.86
N SER A 165 25.70 22.75 20.23
CA SER A 165 24.89 23.91 20.68
C SER A 165 25.42 24.56 21.96
N THR A 166 26.08 23.78 22.81
CA THR A 166 26.63 24.18 24.12
C THR A 166 28.14 24.40 24.11
N ASP A 167 28.84 24.20 22.98
CA ASP A 167 30.31 24.31 22.87
C ASP A 167 30.71 25.65 22.21
N PRO A 168 31.23 26.64 22.97
CA PRO A 168 31.58 27.95 22.42
C PRO A 168 32.62 27.86 21.30
N SER A 169 33.57 26.93 21.41
CA SER A 169 34.72 26.74 20.51
C SER A 169 34.30 26.42 19.08
N TYR A 170 33.21 25.66 18.94
CA TYR A 170 32.71 25.19 17.64
C TYR A 170 31.40 25.86 17.22
N SER A 171 30.71 26.54 18.14
CA SER A 171 29.43 27.23 17.93
C SER A 171 29.38 28.03 16.63
N LEU A 172 30.31 28.96 16.38
CA LEU A 172 30.29 29.82 15.20
C LEU A 172 30.40 29.04 13.87
N GLY A 173 31.22 27.97 13.83
CA GLY A 173 31.35 27.12 12.65
C GLY A 173 30.05 26.36 12.37
N TYR A 174 29.51 25.72 13.41
CA TYR A 174 28.25 24.98 13.34
C TYR A 174 27.07 25.87 12.96
N GLN A 175 26.92 27.05 13.58
CA GLN A 175 25.85 28.01 13.30
C GLN A 175 25.88 28.51 11.85
N ASN A 176 27.08 28.78 11.30
CA ASN A 176 27.25 29.17 9.89
C ASN A 176 26.85 28.03 8.92
N ALA A 177 27.26 26.79 9.22
CA ALA A 177 26.87 25.62 8.43
C ALA A 177 25.36 25.35 8.49
N LEU A 178 24.78 25.38 9.70
CA LEU A 178 23.36 25.20 9.97
C LEU A 178 22.52 26.26 9.23
N THR A 179 22.94 27.53 9.24
CA THR A 179 22.25 28.62 8.51
C THR A 179 22.16 28.34 7.02
N ARG A 180 23.25 27.87 6.40
CA ARG A 180 23.28 27.55 4.96
C ARG A 180 22.34 26.40 4.60
N VAL A 181 22.35 25.32 5.39
CA VAL A 181 21.51 24.14 5.11
C VAL A 181 20.03 24.38 5.43
N THR A 182 19.70 25.13 6.48
CA THR A 182 18.32 25.61 6.73
C THR A 182 17.83 26.49 5.58
N GLY A 183 18.72 27.28 4.99
CA GLY A 183 18.46 28.00 3.74
C GLY A 183 18.11 27.08 2.56
N GLY A 184 18.89 26.01 2.34
CA GLY A 184 18.57 25.00 1.32
C GLY A 184 17.24 24.28 1.60
N LEU A 185 17.09 23.78 2.83
CA LEU A 185 15.92 23.04 3.35
C LEU A 185 14.59 23.75 3.09
N LEU A 186 14.52 25.06 3.32
CA LEU A 186 13.29 25.85 3.17
C LEU A 186 13.08 26.41 1.75
N THR A 187 14.07 26.34 0.85
CA THR A 187 13.99 27.01 -0.47
C THR A 187 14.11 26.10 -1.67
N LEU A 188 14.80 24.96 -1.58
CA LEU A 188 14.96 24.03 -2.70
C LEU A 188 13.69 23.19 -2.93
N PRO A 189 13.10 22.51 -1.92
CA PRO A 189 11.89 21.71 -2.12
C PRO A 189 10.71 22.57 -2.61
N ARG A 190 10.58 23.80 -2.09
CA ARG A 190 9.57 24.78 -2.54
C ARG A 190 9.70 25.15 -4.04
N LYS A 191 10.90 25.12 -4.60
CA LYS A 191 11.17 25.43 -6.03
C LYS A 191 11.09 24.18 -6.92
N SER A 192 10.97 22.99 -6.34
CA SER A 192 11.02 21.73 -7.07
C SER A 192 9.86 21.59 -8.06
N SER A 193 10.21 21.38 -9.34
CA SER A 193 9.22 20.99 -10.33
C SER A 193 8.72 19.55 -10.12
N TYR A 194 9.50 18.71 -9.44
CA TYR A 194 9.10 17.34 -9.08
C TYR A 194 8.03 17.36 -7.99
N ILE A 195 8.25 18.05 -6.86
CA ILE A 195 7.23 18.16 -5.80
C ILE A 195 5.96 18.80 -6.35
N ASN A 196 6.06 19.91 -7.08
CA ASN A 196 4.87 20.57 -7.62
C ASN A 196 4.05 19.67 -8.57
N LYS A 197 4.71 18.78 -9.34
CA LYS A 197 4.00 17.74 -10.13
C LYS A 197 3.36 16.70 -9.20
N CYS A 198 4.13 16.15 -8.26
CA CYS A 198 3.72 15.03 -7.43
C CYS A 198 2.78 15.38 -6.27
N THR A 199 2.56 16.67 -5.94
CA THR A 199 1.59 17.10 -4.92
C THR A 199 0.47 17.99 -5.47
N ASN A 200 0.63 18.63 -6.64
CA ASN A 200 -0.31 19.66 -7.12
C ASN A 200 -0.88 19.39 -8.53
N MET A 201 -0.55 18.28 -9.21
CA MET A 201 -1.05 17.95 -10.56
C MET A 201 -1.83 16.61 -10.60
N PRO A 202 -3.17 16.64 -10.65
CA PRO A 202 -4.01 15.44 -10.64
C PRO A 202 -3.69 14.40 -11.73
N SER A 203 -3.26 14.84 -12.90
CA SER A 203 -2.86 14.00 -14.03
C SER A 203 -1.50 13.30 -13.87
N ILE A 204 -0.80 13.51 -12.75
CA ILE A 204 0.54 12.96 -12.50
C ILE A 204 0.60 12.12 -11.22
N TRP A 205 -0.24 12.39 -10.20
CA TRP A 205 -0.24 11.70 -8.89
C TRP A 205 -0.20 10.16 -8.96
N TYR A 206 -0.84 9.57 -9.96
CA TYR A 206 -0.93 8.11 -10.15
C TYR A 206 0.17 7.50 -11.03
N ARG A 207 1.09 8.31 -11.58
CA ARG A 207 2.16 7.86 -12.48
C ARG A 207 3.41 7.54 -11.65
N ASP A 208 3.50 6.32 -11.14
CA ASP A 208 4.62 5.82 -10.32
C ASP A 208 5.98 5.74 -11.06
N THR A 209 5.98 5.87 -12.38
CA THR A 209 7.18 6.12 -13.20
C THR A 209 7.67 7.58 -13.19
N VAL A 210 6.82 8.53 -12.78
CA VAL A 210 7.12 9.97 -12.71
C VAL A 210 7.29 10.43 -11.25
N CYS A 211 6.47 9.91 -10.35
CA CYS A 211 6.52 10.16 -8.91
C CYS A 211 6.97 8.88 -8.18
N THR A 212 8.22 8.86 -7.72
CA THR A 212 8.87 7.73 -7.04
C THR A 212 8.23 7.39 -5.69
N ILE A 213 7.48 8.35 -5.12
CA ILE A 213 6.66 8.23 -3.91
C ILE A 213 5.30 8.86 -4.20
N SER A 214 4.24 8.39 -3.54
CA SER A 214 2.87 8.90 -3.72
C SER A 214 2.71 10.36 -3.28
N SER A 215 1.61 11.00 -3.68
CA SER A 215 1.32 12.40 -3.29
C SER A 215 1.28 12.56 -1.77
N ILE A 216 0.64 11.62 -1.05
CA ILE A 216 0.51 11.68 0.42
C ILE A 216 1.86 11.51 1.10
N VAL A 217 2.68 10.54 0.68
CA VAL A 217 4.03 10.38 1.23
C VAL A 217 4.88 11.62 0.91
N THR A 218 4.76 12.20 -0.28
CA THR A 218 5.45 13.45 -0.64
C THR A 218 5.04 14.62 0.26
N GLU A 219 3.74 14.81 0.51
CA GLU A 219 3.24 15.87 1.39
C GLU A 219 3.64 15.66 2.87
N LEU A 220 3.68 14.41 3.36
CA LEU A 220 4.18 14.09 4.69
C LEU A 220 5.68 14.37 4.83
N GLN A 221 6.49 14.07 3.81
CA GLN A 221 7.90 14.47 3.76
C GLN A 221 8.01 16.01 3.85
N MET A 222 7.19 16.75 3.09
CA MET A 222 7.22 18.23 3.11
C MET A 222 6.75 18.83 4.44
N ALA A 223 5.72 18.27 5.06
CA ALA A 223 5.26 18.67 6.39
C ALA A 223 6.39 18.53 7.43
N LYS A 224 7.11 17.41 7.43
CA LYS A 224 8.31 17.20 8.27
C LYS A 224 9.38 18.26 7.99
N LEU A 225 9.76 18.50 6.74
CA LEU A 225 10.78 19.51 6.41
C LEU A 225 10.39 20.91 6.91
N ILE A 226 9.11 21.27 6.79
CA ILE A 226 8.61 22.59 7.16
C ILE A 226 8.52 22.75 8.68
N ILE A 227 8.03 21.75 9.42
CA ILE A 227 7.97 21.79 10.90
C ILE A 227 9.38 21.98 11.48
N PHE A 228 10.35 21.15 11.06
CA PHE A 228 11.73 21.25 11.54
C PHE A 228 12.43 22.53 11.07
N GLY A 229 12.19 22.98 9.84
CA GLY A 229 12.66 24.27 9.35
C GLY A 229 12.12 25.46 10.16
N SER A 230 10.83 25.42 10.54
CA SER A 230 10.17 26.41 11.40
C SER A 230 10.75 26.45 12.81
N ILE A 231 11.07 25.29 13.41
CA ILE A 231 11.78 25.19 14.69
C ILE A 231 13.16 25.88 14.61
N LEU A 232 13.91 25.66 13.52
CA LEU A 232 15.25 26.20 13.31
C LEU A 232 15.28 27.73 13.10
N ILE A 233 14.29 28.30 12.41
CA ILE A 233 14.16 29.77 12.25
C ILE A 233 13.40 30.45 13.39
N GLY A 234 12.74 29.68 14.26
CA GLY A 234 12.01 30.19 15.43
C GLY A 234 10.61 30.73 15.15
N ASP A 235 9.98 30.30 14.06
CA ASP A 235 8.66 30.75 13.61
C ASP A 235 7.66 29.59 13.56
N LEU A 236 6.80 29.51 14.57
CA LEU A 236 5.70 28.54 14.69
C LEU A 236 4.34 29.14 14.27
N SER A 237 4.30 30.36 13.72
CA SER A 237 3.07 31.14 13.50
C SER A 237 2.07 30.54 12.50
N ARG A 238 2.46 29.49 11.78
CA ARG A 238 1.65 28.80 10.75
C ARG A 238 1.55 27.28 10.96
N MET A 239 1.89 26.77 12.14
CA MET A 239 1.85 25.32 12.41
C MET A 239 0.42 24.76 12.27
N ASP A 240 -0.59 25.52 12.68
CA ASP A 240 -2.02 25.23 12.49
C ASP A 240 -2.37 24.92 11.03
N VAL A 241 -1.87 25.72 10.08
CA VAL A 241 -2.07 25.52 8.63
C VAL A 241 -1.45 24.19 8.16
N TYR A 242 -0.32 23.78 8.74
CA TYR A 242 0.39 22.58 8.34
C TYR A 242 -0.22 21.31 8.95
N TYR A 243 -0.56 21.33 10.24
CA TYR A 243 -1.25 20.21 10.88
C TYR A 243 -2.67 20.01 10.30
N ASN A 244 -3.41 21.08 9.98
CA ASN A 244 -4.68 20.94 9.25
C ASN A 244 -4.50 20.33 7.86
N ARG A 245 -3.48 20.74 7.10
CA ARG A 245 -3.21 20.13 5.78
C ARG A 245 -2.89 18.64 5.90
N ILE A 246 -2.25 18.20 6.98
CA ILE A 246 -2.02 16.76 7.24
C ILE A 246 -3.35 16.07 7.54
N VAL A 247 -4.25 16.65 8.35
CA VAL A 247 -5.60 16.10 8.58
C VAL A 247 -6.38 15.92 7.28
N ASP A 248 -6.27 16.84 6.32
CA ASP A 248 -6.93 16.71 5.00
C ASP A 248 -6.49 15.45 4.23
N LEU A 249 -5.25 14.99 4.39
CA LEU A 249 -4.74 13.75 3.78
C LEU A 249 -5.27 12.49 4.49
N PHE A 250 -5.70 12.63 5.75
CA PHE A 250 -6.21 11.56 6.62
C PHE A 250 -7.76 11.53 6.68
N GLN A 251 -8.44 12.42 5.96
CA GLN A 251 -9.86 12.32 5.72
C GLN A 251 -10.20 11.04 4.94
N VAL A 252 -11.28 10.37 5.34
CA VAL A 252 -11.74 9.12 4.70
C VAL A 252 -12.36 9.44 3.35
N LYS A 253 -11.89 8.79 2.28
CA LYS A 253 -12.35 9.04 0.91
C LYS A 253 -13.31 7.94 0.47
N GLN A 254 -14.55 8.31 0.23
CA GLN A 254 -15.55 7.45 -0.42
C GLN A 254 -15.46 7.69 -1.93
N LEU A 255 -14.88 6.75 -2.67
CA LEU A 255 -14.69 6.86 -4.12
C LEU A 255 -15.66 5.98 -4.87
N ASP A 256 -16.35 6.57 -5.84
CA ASP A 256 -17.07 5.82 -6.85
C ASP A 256 -16.15 5.54 -8.05
N TYR A 257 -15.54 4.36 -8.06
CA TYR A 257 -14.65 3.91 -9.13
C TYR A 257 -15.37 3.64 -10.47
N GLU A 258 -16.72 3.70 -10.53
CA GLU A 258 -17.46 3.65 -11.79
C GLU A 258 -17.51 5.02 -12.50
N LYS A 259 -17.17 6.10 -11.79
CA LYS A 259 -17.08 7.45 -12.36
C LYS A 259 -15.65 7.76 -12.80
N ALA A 260 -15.53 8.59 -13.85
CA ALA A 260 -14.24 9.10 -14.30
C ALA A 260 -13.56 9.94 -13.20
N PRO A 261 -12.22 9.90 -13.07
CA PRO A 261 -11.50 10.65 -12.04
C PRO A 261 -11.79 12.15 -12.09
N THR A 262 -12.10 12.73 -10.93
CA THR A 262 -12.13 14.17 -10.72
C THR A 262 -10.71 14.73 -10.55
N ASN A 263 -10.60 16.05 -10.35
CA ASN A 263 -9.32 16.70 -10.00
C ASN A 263 -8.92 16.52 -8.51
N ASP A 264 -9.66 15.71 -7.75
CA ASP A 264 -9.40 15.47 -6.33
C ASP A 264 -8.33 14.38 -6.14
N LEU A 265 -7.66 14.36 -4.97
CA LEU A 265 -6.61 13.38 -4.71
C LEU A 265 -7.22 12.00 -4.37
N TYR A 266 -7.08 11.02 -5.28
CA TYR A 266 -7.61 9.66 -5.13
C TYR A 266 -6.88 8.83 -4.06
N ASP A 267 -5.57 9.03 -3.88
CA ASP A 267 -4.77 8.35 -2.86
C ASP A 267 -5.28 8.66 -1.44
N GLY A 268 -5.11 7.74 -0.50
CA GLY A 268 -5.42 7.93 0.92
C GLY A 268 -6.28 6.84 1.54
N PHE A 269 -6.83 7.14 2.73
CA PHE A 269 -7.60 6.19 3.52
C PHE A 269 -9.03 6.00 3.02
N ARG A 270 -9.62 4.86 3.37
CA ARG A 270 -11.01 4.44 3.12
C ARG A 270 -11.68 4.02 4.44
N SER A 271 -13.00 3.85 4.47
CA SER A 271 -13.73 3.58 5.73
C SER A 271 -13.49 2.21 6.35
N ASP A 272 -13.00 1.23 5.58
CA ASP A 272 -12.53 -0.06 6.10
C ASP A 272 -11.07 -0.03 6.60
N GLY A 273 -10.40 1.13 6.49
CA GLY A 273 -8.99 1.32 6.84
C GLY A 273 -8.03 1.14 5.67
N THR A 274 -8.50 0.73 4.47
CA THR A 274 -7.64 0.58 3.28
C THR A 274 -6.87 1.88 3.02
N PHE A 275 -5.56 1.81 2.82
CA PHE A 275 -4.76 2.91 2.28
C PHE A 275 -4.42 2.61 0.82
N VAL A 276 -4.79 3.52 -0.09
CA VAL A 276 -4.59 3.38 -1.54
C VAL A 276 -3.56 4.40 -2.01
N GLU A 277 -2.61 3.95 -2.82
CA GLU A 277 -1.57 4.80 -3.43
C GLU A 277 -1.52 4.64 -4.94
N TYR A 278 -1.11 5.69 -5.65
CA TYR A 278 -1.08 5.74 -7.10
C TYR A 278 -2.39 5.26 -7.74
N TYR A 279 -3.51 5.82 -7.30
CA TYR A 279 -4.91 5.55 -7.70
C TYR A 279 -5.45 4.13 -7.37
N SER A 280 -4.63 3.08 -7.43
CA SER A 280 -5.08 1.67 -7.47
C SER A 280 -4.19 0.67 -6.72
N SER A 281 -3.13 1.11 -6.03
CA SER A 281 -2.11 0.24 -5.42
C SER A 281 -2.33 0.05 -3.92
N ILE A 282 -2.20 -1.19 -3.46
CA ILE A 282 -2.22 -1.57 -2.04
C ILE A 282 -0.83 -2.07 -1.65
N ILE A 283 0.00 -1.16 -1.14
CA ILE A 283 1.45 -1.35 -0.97
C ILE A 283 1.93 -1.05 0.46
N SER A 284 1.09 -1.33 1.46
CA SER A 284 1.34 -1.06 2.89
C SER A 284 2.60 -1.74 3.44
N GLY A 285 3.03 -2.86 2.85
CA GLY A 285 4.29 -3.54 3.17
C GLY A 285 5.55 -2.87 2.60
N SER A 286 5.39 -1.85 1.75
CA SER A 286 6.47 -1.06 1.12
C SER A 286 6.56 0.35 1.67
N THR A 287 5.43 1.07 1.66
CA THR A 287 5.36 2.48 2.04
C THR A 287 5.04 2.67 3.52
N GLY A 288 4.53 1.63 4.19
CA GLY A 288 4.08 1.68 5.58
C GLY A 288 5.13 2.25 6.53
N TYR A 289 6.37 1.74 6.51
CA TYR A 289 7.44 2.24 7.40
C TYR A 289 7.69 3.74 7.17
N THR A 290 7.84 4.14 5.90
CA THR A 290 8.05 5.56 5.55
C THR A 290 6.90 6.42 6.03
N MET A 291 5.64 6.01 5.79
CA MET A 291 4.47 6.77 6.23
C MET A 291 4.38 6.87 7.77
N ILE A 292 4.48 5.73 8.48
CA ILE A 292 4.33 5.68 9.94
C ILE A 292 5.48 6.43 10.63
N SER A 293 6.72 6.29 10.13
CA SER A 293 7.88 7.06 10.61
C SER A 293 7.70 8.56 10.38
N LEU A 294 7.22 9.00 9.21
CA LEU A 294 6.93 10.41 8.94
C LEU A 294 5.86 10.98 9.90
N ILE A 295 4.80 10.23 10.17
CA ILE A 295 3.79 10.60 11.17
C ILE A 295 4.43 10.75 12.55
N ALA A 296 5.32 9.84 12.96
CA ALA A 296 6.06 9.96 14.21
C ALA A 296 6.94 11.21 14.27
N TYR A 297 7.66 11.56 13.19
CA TYR A 297 8.42 12.81 13.08
C TYR A 297 7.53 14.07 13.16
N ILE A 298 6.29 14.00 12.68
CA ILE A 298 5.30 15.09 12.72
C ILE A 298 4.68 15.24 14.12
N LEU A 299 4.40 14.13 14.81
CA LEU A 299 3.79 14.12 16.14
C LEU A 299 4.80 14.47 17.26
N ALA A 300 6.03 13.99 17.20
CA ALA A 300 7.01 14.13 18.29
C ALA A 300 7.21 15.58 18.81
N PRO A 301 7.35 16.63 17.96
CA PRO A 301 7.46 18.02 18.44
C PRO A 301 6.10 18.69 18.74
N ALA A 302 4.97 18.06 18.41
CA ALA A 302 3.66 18.72 18.37
C ALA A 302 3.20 19.25 19.74
N GLN A 303 3.36 18.48 20.82
CA GLN A 303 3.00 18.92 22.17
C GLN A 303 3.81 20.16 22.60
N GLU A 304 5.11 20.22 22.29
CA GLU A 304 5.94 21.38 22.61
C GLU A 304 5.59 22.61 21.75
N ILE A 305 5.17 22.40 20.50
CA ILE A 305 4.61 23.46 19.65
C ILE A 305 3.30 24.00 20.25
N ILE A 306 2.40 23.13 20.70
CA ILE A 306 1.14 23.50 21.39
C ILE A 306 1.44 24.28 22.68
N ASN A 307 2.43 23.82 23.48
CA ASN A 307 2.86 24.47 24.71
C ASN A 307 3.37 25.90 24.43
N GLN A 308 4.31 26.06 23.49
CA GLN A 308 4.89 27.38 23.15
C GLN A 308 3.86 28.33 22.51
N LEU A 309 2.95 27.83 21.67
CA LEU A 309 1.87 28.64 21.10
C LEU A 309 0.92 29.13 22.19
N THR A 310 0.55 28.26 23.14
CA THR A 310 -0.25 28.61 24.32
C THR A 310 0.43 29.67 25.18
N THR A 311 1.70 29.50 25.55
CA THR A 311 2.47 30.49 26.32
C THR A 311 2.63 31.82 25.57
N SER A 312 2.67 31.80 24.23
CA SER A 312 2.71 33.02 23.41
C SER A 312 1.37 33.74 23.25
N GLY A 313 0.28 33.18 23.77
CA GLY A 313 -1.09 33.72 23.65
C GLY A 313 -1.84 33.30 22.38
N ASN A 314 -1.23 32.51 21.49
CA ASN A 314 -1.88 31.97 20.30
C ASN A 314 -2.64 30.65 20.62
N THR A 315 -3.58 30.73 21.55
CA THR A 315 -4.37 29.59 22.05
C THR A 315 -5.24 28.95 20.98
N ASN A 316 -5.75 29.74 20.02
CA ASN A 316 -6.55 29.21 18.92
C ASN A 316 -5.73 28.25 18.04
N ALA A 317 -4.52 28.65 17.60
CA ALA A 317 -3.65 27.77 16.83
C ALA A 317 -3.22 26.53 17.64
N ALA A 318 -2.92 26.69 18.94
CA ALA A 318 -2.60 25.57 19.82
C ALA A 318 -3.75 24.54 19.90
N GLN A 319 -4.99 25.01 20.07
CA GLN A 319 -6.18 24.15 20.09
C GLN A 319 -6.43 23.47 18.74
N THR A 320 -6.23 24.18 17.62
CA THR A 320 -6.32 23.59 16.27
C THR A 320 -5.31 22.46 16.08
N ILE A 321 -4.06 22.65 16.52
CA ILE A 321 -3.00 21.63 16.43
C ILE A 321 -3.31 20.44 17.35
N GLN A 322 -3.82 20.66 18.58
CA GLN A 322 -4.24 19.57 19.47
C GLN A 322 -5.33 18.70 18.81
N THR A 323 -6.36 19.32 18.22
CA THR A 323 -7.42 18.59 17.50
C THR A 323 -6.87 17.84 16.29
N ALA A 324 -5.92 18.42 15.55
CA ALA A 324 -5.27 17.77 14.43
C ALA A 324 -4.39 16.58 14.86
N VAL A 325 -3.63 16.72 15.95
CA VAL A 325 -2.85 15.64 16.58
C VAL A 325 -3.75 14.47 16.95
N HIS A 326 -4.92 14.71 17.57
CA HIS A 326 -5.86 13.64 17.90
C HIS A 326 -6.36 12.91 16.65
N ALA A 327 -6.78 13.65 15.61
CA ALA A 327 -7.26 13.07 14.36
C ALA A 327 -6.18 12.26 13.63
N ILE A 328 -4.93 12.75 13.59
CA ILE A 328 -3.79 12.04 12.98
C ILE A 328 -3.48 10.76 13.77
N THR A 329 -3.40 10.84 15.10
CA THR A 329 -3.14 9.70 15.99
C THR A 329 -4.17 8.59 15.81
N ASP A 330 -5.47 8.91 15.95
CA ASP A 330 -6.51 7.90 15.90
C ASP A 330 -6.64 7.28 14.49
N LYS A 331 -6.57 8.07 13.41
CA LYS A 331 -6.60 7.53 12.04
C LYS A 331 -5.37 6.64 11.75
N THR A 332 -4.20 6.98 12.27
CA THR A 332 -2.99 6.16 12.14
C THR A 332 -3.11 4.86 12.91
N ALA A 333 -3.64 4.90 14.13
CA ALA A 333 -3.89 3.70 14.93
C ALA A 333 -4.93 2.77 14.27
N THR A 334 -6.02 3.30 13.71
CA THR A 334 -6.99 2.51 12.91
C THR A 334 -6.32 1.87 11.69
N TYR A 335 -5.46 2.60 10.96
CA TYR A 335 -4.72 2.02 9.82
C TYR A 335 -3.80 0.87 10.23
N LEU A 336 -3.05 1.02 11.34
CA LEU A 336 -2.19 -0.04 11.87
C LEU A 336 -3.02 -1.29 12.21
N LEU A 337 -4.15 -1.11 12.90
CA LEU A 337 -4.97 -2.21 13.42
C LEU A 337 -5.85 -2.88 12.35
N ASN A 338 -6.25 -2.17 11.28
CA ASN A 338 -7.08 -2.74 10.20
C ASN A 338 -6.25 -3.28 9.03
N SER A 339 -5.21 -2.55 8.60
CA SER A 339 -4.60 -2.70 7.28
C SER A 339 -3.14 -3.17 7.30
N PHE A 340 -2.49 -3.12 8.46
CA PHE A 340 -1.14 -3.62 8.63
C PHE A 340 -1.11 -4.88 9.51
N MET A 341 -1.49 -4.77 10.78
CA MET A 341 -1.33 -5.82 11.77
C MET A 341 -2.03 -7.13 11.40
N PRO A 342 -3.30 -7.17 10.94
CA PRO A 342 -3.95 -8.44 10.60
C PRO A 342 -3.26 -9.21 9.46
N PHE A 343 -2.50 -8.51 8.61
CA PHE A 343 -1.83 -9.08 7.45
C PHE A 343 -0.35 -9.43 7.69
N ALA A 344 0.23 -9.05 8.83
CA ALA A 344 1.53 -9.56 9.27
C ALA A 344 1.35 -11.02 9.73
N VAL A 345 2.01 -11.97 9.06
CA VAL A 345 1.79 -13.41 9.30
C VAL A 345 3.10 -14.18 9.37
N ALA A 346 3.13 -15.22 10.22
CA ALA A 346 4.37 -15.84 10.67
C ALA A 346 5.38 -14.76 11.11
N CYS A 347 6.53 -14.65 10.43
CA CYS A 347 7.58 -13.67 10.73
C CYS A 347 7.85 -12.68 9.58
N GLY A 348 6.82 -12.28 8.82
CA GLY A 348 6.99 -11.30 7.74
C GLY A 348 5.72 -10.64 7.21
N MET A 349 5.90 -9.59 6.41
CA MET A 349 4.85 -8.96 5.62
C MET A 349 4.74 -9.62 4.24
N PRO A 350 3.59 -10.19 3.84
CA PRO A 350 3.43 -10.90 2.58
C PRO A 350 3.71 -10.07 1.32
N ASP A 351 4.22 -10.73 0.28
CA ASP A 351 4.56 -10.13 -1.01
C ASP A 351 3.37 -9.44 -1.71
N MET A 352 2.13 -9.85 -1.43
CA MET A 352 0.90 -9.23 -1.98
C MET A 352 0.64 -7.78 -1.52
N LEU A 353 1.37 -7.32 -0.50
CA LEU A 353 1.29 -5.96 0.07
C LEU A 353 2.57 -5.14 -0.22
N ALA A 354 3.50 -5.66 -1.01
CA ALA A 354 4.79 -5.00 -1.30
C ALA A 354 4.91 -4.49 -2.75
N GLY A 355 3.82 -4.49 -3.54
CA GLY A 355 3.82 -4.00 -4.91
C GLY A 355 4.99 -4.55 -5.74
N ALA A 356 5.82 -3.64 -6.28
CA ALA A 356 7.05 -4.00 -6.99
C ALA A 356 8.20 -4.45 -6.07
N GLN A 357 8.31 -3.96 -4.83
CA GLN A 357 9.35 -4.37 -3.87
C GLN A 357 9.24 -5.83 -3.41
N ALA A 358 8.14 -6.53 -3.73
CA ALA A 358 8.10 -7.98 -3.66
C ALA A 358 9.31 -8.62 -4.39
N ALA A 359 9.76 -8.01 -5.49
CA ALA A 359 10.90 -8.46 -6.31
C ALA A 359 12.23 -7.75 -5.98
N ASP A 360 12.34 -7.09 -4.83
CA ASP A 360 13.57 -6.42 -4.39
C ASP A 360 14.28 -7.27 -3.32
N ASP A 361 15.55 -7.60 -3.57
CA ASP A 361 16.36 -8.46 -2.70
C ASP A 361 16.75 -7.80 -1.36
N SER A 362 16.64 -6.48 -1.25
CA SER A 362 16.87 -5.75 0.00
C SER A 362 15.65 -5.73 0.93
N THR A 363 14.45 -6.06 0.42
CA THR A 363 13.20 -6.04 1.20
C THR A 363 12.43 -7.37 1.15
N PRO A 364 13.00 -8.48 1.67
CA PRO A 364 12.24 -9.71 1.91
C PRO A 364 11.16 -9.51 2.99
N PRO A 365 10.18 -10.44 3.14
CA PRO A 365 9.06 -10.31 4.08
C PRO A 365 9.44 -9.96 5.53
N SER A 366 10.53 -10.54 6.05
CA SER A 366 11.02 -10.27 7.41
C SER A 366 11.60 -8.86 7.56
N SER A 367 12.35 -8.36 6.58
CA SER A 367 12.87 -6.98 6.59
C SER A 367 11.75 -5.93 6.47
N ARG A 368 10.69 -6.21 5.68
CA ARG A 368 9.50 -5.36 5.67
C ARG A 368 8.80 -5.32 7.05
N LEU A 369 8.73 -6.46 7.75
CA LEU A 369 8.19 -6.50 9.11
C LEU A 369 9.09 -5.75 10.11
N ARG A 370 10.43 -5.91 10.02
CA ARG A 370 11.44 -5.15 10.80
C ARG A 370 11.21 -3.64 10.68
N ASP A 371 11.09 -3.14 9.46
CA ASP A 371 10.98 -1.71 9.18
C ASP A 371 9.69 -1.12 9.71
N VAL A 372 8.55 -1.76 9.43
CA VAL A 372 7.27 -1.26 9.94
C VAL A 372 7.18 -1.42 11.46
N SER A 373 7.81 -2.44 12.06
CA SER A 373 7.92 -2.57 13.52
C SER A 373 8.62 -1.34 14.13
N MET A 374 9.75 -0.91 13.58
CA MET A 374 10.45 0.29 14.03
C MET A 374 9.64 1.56 13.78
N GLY A 375 8.91 1.66 12.67
CA GLY A 375 7.96 2.74 12.42
C GLY A 375 6.86 2.82 13.48
N ILE A 376 6.26 1.67 13.83
CA ILE A 376 5.25 1.56 14.90
C ILE A 376 5.82 2.01 16.24
N MET A 377 7.03 1.55 16.61
CA MET A 377 7.70 1.96 17.85
C MET A 377 7.94 3.48 17.91
N GLN A 378 8.33 4.09 16.79
CA GLN A 378 8.48 5.56 16.67
C GLN A 378 7.13 6.27 16.83
N PHE A 379 6.07 5.76 16.20
CA PHE A 379 4.71 6.32 16.31
C PHE A 379 4.15 6.24 17.72
N THR A 380 4.28 5.09 18.40
CA THR A 380 3.78 4.95 19.78
C THR A 380 4.54 5.87 20.74
N TYR A 381 5.86 5.99 20.60
CA TYR A 381 6.65 6.95 21.38
C TYR A 381 6.21 8.40 21.13
N ALA A 382 6.10 8.80 19.86
CA ALA A 382 5.64 10.15 19.50
C ALA A 382 4.21 10.44 19.96
N THR A 383 3.37 9.42 20.10
CA THR A 383 2.03 9.51 20.67
C THR A 383 2.08 9.68 22.20
N LEU A 384 2.94 8.94 22.92
CA LEU A 384 3.11 9.07 24.37
C LEU A 384 3.63 10.46 24.81
N LEU A 385 4.21 11.26 23.90
CA LEU A 385 4.58 12.66 24.16
C LEU A 385 3.38 13.63 24.18
N GLN A 386 2.18 13.21 23.76
CA GLN A 386 1.02 14.10 23.68
C GLN A 386 0.20 14.10 24.99
N ASN A 387 -0.13 15.29 25.48
CA ASN A 387 -1.06 15.47 26.59
C ASN A 387 -2.51 15.37 26.11
N ASN A 388 -3.43 14.98 27.00
CA ASN A 388 -4.88 14.99 26.79
C ASN A 388 -5.40 14.16 25.62
N LEU A 389 -4.70 13.07 25.24
CA LEU A 389 -5.18 12.12 24.23
C LEU A 389 -6.57 11.57 24.56
N PRO A 390 -7.42 11.31 23.55
CA PRO A 390 -8.70 10.63 23.73
C PRO A 390 -8.55 9.27 24.44
N ALA A 391 -9.53 8.92 25.28
CA ALA A 391 -9.47 7.68 26.07
C ALA A 391 -9.44 6.41 25.20
N ASN A 392 -10.05 6.46 24.01
CA ASN A 392 -9.98 5.40 23.00
C ASN A 392 -8.55 5.19 22.47
N SER A 393 -7.74 6.24 22.32
CA SER A 393 -6.37 6.15 21.78
C SER A 393 -5.49 5.25 22.65
N ASN A 394 -5.64 5.31 23.98
CA ASN A 394 -4.93 4.43 24.92
C ASN A 394 -5.27 2.94 24.71
N GLY A 395 -6.54 2.62 24.46
CA GLY A 395 -6.96 1.26 24.14
C GLY A 395 -6.39 0.76 22.81
N LEU A 396 -6.36 1.61 21.78
CA LEU A 396 -5.73 1.29 20.49
C LEU A 396 -4.22 1.05 20.64
N LEU A 397 -3.53 1.84 21.47
CA LEU A 397 -2.11 1.63 21.80
C LEU A 397 -1.87 0.29 22.53
N GLU A 398 -2.74 -0.11 23.46
CA GLU A 398 -2.64 -1.41 24.14
C GLU A 398 -2.72 -2.60 23.16
N TYR A 399 -3.63 -2.55 22.17
CA TYR A 399 -3.66 -3.56 21.11
C TYR A 399 -2.39 -3.56 20.25
N ILE A 400 -1.86 -2.37 19.91
CA ILE A 400 -0.60 -2.21 19.16
C ILE A 400 0.59 -2.81 19.94
N TYR A 401 0.70 -2.55 21.25
CA TYR A 401 1.76 -3.10 22.10
C TYR A 401 1.71 -4.63 22.17
N LYS A 402 0.54 -5.20 22.47
CA LYS A 402 0.37 -6.66 22.56
C LYS A 402 0.64 -7.35 21.22
N TYR A 403 0.17 -6.78 20.12
CA TYR A 403 0.36 -7.38 18.80
C TYR A 403 1.82 -7.38 18.36
N LEU A 404 2.52 -6.25 18.47
CA LEU A 404 3.93 -6.19 18.08
C LEU A 404 4.82 -6.97 19.08
N ASN A 405 4.47 -7.05 20.37
CA ASN A 405 5.18 -7.91 21.31
C ASN A 405 5.03 -9.41 21.00
N TYR A 406 3.94 -9.86 20.36
CA TYR A 406 3.86 -11.24 19.85
C TYR A 406 4.95 -11.48 18.79
N HIS A 407 5.06 -10.62 17.78
CA HIS A 407 6.09 -10.77 16.73
C HIS A 407 7.52 -10.65 17.27
N LEU A 408 7.79 -9.68 18.16
CA LEU A 408 9.13 -9.49 18.74
C LEU A 408 9.58 -10.67 19.62
N THR A 409 8.65 -11.45 20.17
CA THR A 409 8.97 -12.62 21.01
C THR A 409 8.93 -13.95 20.23
N ASP A 410 7.98 -14.12 19.30
CA ASP A 410 7.83 -15.34 18.50
C ASP A 410 8.80 -15.40 17.30
N CYS A 411 9.36 -14.27 16.87
CA CYS A 411 10.32 -14.17 15.77
C CYS A 411 11.68 -13.60 16.23
N PRO A 412 12.58 -14.41 16.83
CA PRO A 412 13.89 -13.94 17.32
C PRO A 412 14.75 -13.22 16.25
N GLN A 413 14.61 -13.63 14.99
CA GLN A 413 15.29 -12.99 13.86
C GLN A 413 14.85 -11.53 13.64
N LEU A 414 13.65 -11.15 14.08
CA LEU A 414 13.16 -9.77 14.00
C LEU A 414 13.97 -8.84 14.90
N LEU A 415 14.12 -9.19 16.19
CA LEU A 415 14.97 -8.43 17.13
C LEU A 415 16.45 -8.44 16.71
N ASP A 416 16.96 -9.56 16.20
CA ASP A 416 18.33 -9.65 15.70
C ASP A 416 18.58 -8.72 14.50
N GLN A 417 17.61 -8.60 13.58
CA GLN A 417 17.66 -7.65 12.47
C GLN A 417 17.51 -6.20 12.93
N ILE A 418 16.60 -5.89 13.88
CA ILE A 418 16.44 -4.54 14.44
C ILE A 418 17.73 -4.08 15.14
N ALA A 419 18.44 -4.98 15.83
CA ALA A 419 19.74 -4.68 16.46
C ALA A 419 20.89 -4.42 15.47
N GLY A 420 20.71 -4.76 14.18
CA GLY A 420 21.61 -4.34 13.09
C GLY A 420 21.24 -2.99 12.47
N HIS A 421 20.17 -2.34 12.91
CA HIS A 421 19.60 -1.15 12.28
C HIS A 421 19.89 0.11 13.09
N TYR A 422 20.16 1.24 12.41
CA TYR A 422 20.50 2.51 13.08
C TYR A 422 19.35 3.09 13.95
N ASN A 423 18.10 2.70 13.69
CA ASN A 423 16.92 3.04 14.50
C ASN A 423 16.75 2.17 15.76
N PHE A 424 17.62 1.19 16.00
CA PHE A 424 17.60 0.32 17.19
C PHE A 424 17.29 1.05 18.52
N PRO A 425 17.74 2.29 18.77
CA PRO A 425 17.45 2.97 20.03
C PRO A 425 15.95 3.14 20.38
N ILE A 426 15.04 3.08 19.41
CA ILE A 426 13.60 3.13 19.72
C ILE A 426 13.10 1.87 20.45
N VAL A 427 13.85 0.77 20.41
CA VAL A 427 13.58 -0.45 21.20
C VAL A 427 13.72 -0.19 22.70
N GLY A 428 14.54 0.78 23.13
CA GLY A 428 14.66 1.17 24.52
C GLY A 428 13.37 1.77 25.07
N GLU A 429 12.82 2.75 24.36
CA GLU A 429 11.54 3.39 24.70
C GLU A 429 10.36 2.40 24.61
N TRP A 430 10.39 1.49 23.62
CA TRP A 430 9.41 0.42 23.49
C TRP A 430 9.47 -0.56 24.67
N ASN A 431 10.67 -0.95 25.11
CA ASN A 431 10.83 -1.79 26.30
C ASN A 431 10.45 -1.04 27.59
N HIS A 432 10.75 0.25 27.70
CA HIS A 432 10.29 1.09 28.81
C HIS A 432 8.75 1.13 28.90
N SER A 433 8.08 1.24 27.74
CA SER A 433 6.62 1.31 27.65
C SER A 433 5.93 -0.05 27.86
N THR A 434 6.56 -1.15 27.45
CA THR A 434 5.89 -2.47 27.34
C THR A 434 6.45 -3.58 28.23
N GLY A 435 7.64 -3.41 28.80
CA GLY A 435 8.34 -4.45 29.56
C GLY A 435 8.80 -5.63 28.71
N LEU A 436 9.02 -5.47 27.40
CA LEU A 436 9.41 -6.52 26.44
C LEU A 436 10.51 -7.48 26.93
N PHE A 437 11.51 -6.98 27.66
CA PHE A 437 12.63 -7.77 28.18
C PHE A 437 12.48 -8.21 29.64
N LEU A 438 11.34 -7.96 30.28
CA LEU A 438 11.02 -8.45 31.62
C LEU A 438 10.54 -9.91 31.58
N SER A 439 10.68 -10.62 32.70
CA SER A 439 10.09 -11.98 32.85
C SER A 439 8.56 -11.99 32.76
N THR A 440 7.94 -10.84 33.04
CA THR A 440 6.50 -10.60 32.94
C THR A 440 6.31 -9.22 32.29
N PRO A 441 6.16 -9.14 30.95
CA PRO A 441 5.93 -7.88 30.25
C PRO A 441 4.62 -7.21 30.68
N THR A 442 4.61 -5.87 30.71
CA THR A 442 3.41 -5.04 30.95
C THR A 442 2.32 -5.35 29.93
N TYR A 443 2.72 -5.53 28.66
CA TYR A 443 1.85 -5.95 27.58
C TYR A 443 2.37 -7.28 26.99
N PRO A 444 1.87 -8.44 27.46
CA PRO A 444 2.27 -9.73 26.91
C PRO A 444 1.83 -9.87 25.45
N GLY A 445 2.61 -10.63 24.66
CA GLY A 445 2.33 -10.83 23.24
C GLY A 445 0.97 -11.49 22.99
N GLN A 446 0.15 -10.91 22.12
CA GLN A 446 -1.16 -11.45 21.74
C GLN A 446 -1.35 -11.43 20.22
N ILE A 447 -1.80 -12.57 19.68
CA ILE A 447 -2.22 -12.69 18.27
C ILE A 447 -3.61 -12.05 18.08
N VAL A 448 -3.77 -11.30 17.00
CA VAL A 448 -5.07 -10.87 16.46
C VAL A 448 -5.70 -12.04 15.70
N TYR A 449 -6.87 -12.50 16.15
CA TYR A 449 -7.62 -13.62 15.55
C TYR A 449 -8.87 -13.16 14.81
N GLY A 450 -9.40 -13.99 13.91
CA GLY A 450 -10.66 -13.77 13.20
C GLY A 450 -10.50 -13.29 11.76
N HIS A 451 -11.57 -12.71 11.20
CA HIS A 451 -11.70 -12.32 9.80
C HIS A 451 -11.50 -10.82 9.60
N TYR A 452 -10.60 -10.45 8.69
CA TYR A 452 -10.25 -9.06 8.34
C TYR A 452 -10.27 -8.91 6.82
N PHE A 453 -10.80 -7.80 6.32
CA PHE A 453 -10.88 -7.51 4.90
C PHE A 453 -10.67 -6.03 4.61
N LEU A 454 -9.97 -5.77 3.51
CA LEU A 454 -9.85 -4.46 2.89
C LEU A 454 -10.67 -4.56 1.61
N SER A 455 -11.93 -4.14 1.69
CA SER A 455 -12.93 -4.29 0.63
C SER A 455 -12.62 -3.35 -0.54
N TYR A 456 -12.19 -2.13 -0.22
CA TYR A 456 -11.62 -1.21 -1.21
C TYR A 456 -10.22 -1.60 -1.69
N GLY A 457 -9.51 -2.43 -0.92
CA GLY A 457 -8.16 -2.90 -1.23
C GLY A 457 -8.10 -4.26 -1.93
N ASP A 458 -9.24 -4.93 -2.13
CA ASP A 458 -9.31 -6.29 -2.65
C ASP A 458 -8.36 -7.26 -1.88
N ARG A 459 -8.29 -7.14 -0.55
CA ARG A 459 -7.52 -8.04 0.33
C ARG A 459 -8.40 -8.66 1.40
N TYR A 460 -8.10 -9.90 1.76
CA TYR A 460 -8.73 -10.62 2.86
C TYR A 460 -7.66 -11.38 3.65
N VAL A 461 -7.80 -11.45 4.97
CA VAL A 461 -7.00 -12.34 5.81
C VAL A 461 -7.86 -12.97 6.91
N TYR A 462 -7.68 -14.27 7.09
CA TYR A 462 -8.18 -15.00 8.25
C TYR A 462 -7.02 -15.41 9.14
N ASN A 463 -7.10 -15.07 10.43
CA ASN A 463 -6.13 -15.45 11.45
C ASN A 463 -6.73 -16.49 12.40
N ALA A 464 -6.29 -17.73 12.28
CA ALA A 464 -6.63 -18.83 13.17
C ALA A 464 -5.57 -19.01 14.27
N HIS A 465 -5.76 -20.01 15.14
CA HIS A 465 -4.80 -20.36 16.17
C HIS A 465 -3.44 -20.78 15.56
N ASP A 466 -3.42 -21.78 14.68
CA ASP A 466 -2.18 -22.43 14.23
C ASP A 466 -1.64 -21.91 12.89
N PHE A 467 -2.43 -21.11 12.15
CA PHE A 467 -2.12 -20.63 10.81
C PHE A 467 -2.87 -19.33 10.49
N SER A 468 -2.56 -18.77 9.32
CA SER A 468 -3.27 -17.64 8.72
C SER A 468 -3.47 -17.87 7.23
N VAL A 469 -4.56 -17.38 6.63
CA VAL A 469 -4.79 -17.41 5.18
C VAL A 469 -5.00 -15.99 4.69
N ASN A 470 -4.10 -15.51 3.86
CA ASN A 470 -4.28 -14.28 3.10
C ASN A 470 -4.82 -14.59 1.70
N ILE A 471 -5.66 -13.71 1.16
CA ILE A 471 -6.14 -13.75 -0.23
C ILE A 471 -5.96 -12.35 -0.85
N ALA A 472 -5.26 -12.29 -1.98
CA ALA A 472 -5.04 -11.09 -2.77
C ALA A 472 -5.85 -11.15 -4.07
N MET A 473 -6.81 -10.23 -4.19
CA MET A 473 -7.71 -10.09 -5.33
C MET A 473 -7.44 -8.76 -6.06
N ASN A 474 -8.01 -8.58 -7.23
CA ASN A 474 -7.94 -7.33 -7.98
C ASN A 474 -9.25 -7.13 -8.76
N SER A 475 -9.61 -5.88 -9.02
CA SER A 475 -10.91 -5.50 -9.56
C SER A 475 -10.81 -4.29 -10.48
N TYR A 476 -11.95 -3.65 -10.76
CA TYR A 476 -12.01 -2.31 -11.33
C TYR A 476 -11.50 -1.19 -10.38
N ARG A 477 -11.20 -1.53 -9.11
CA ARG A 477 -10.71 -0.62 -8.06
C ARG A 477 -9.21 -0.73 -7.81
N THR A 478 -8.60 -1.92 -7.95
CA THR A 478 -7.18 -2.17 -7.64
C THR A 478 -6.40 -2.92 -8.72
N ARG A 479 -5.08 -2.64 -8.79
CA ARG A 479 -4.19 -3.21 -9.81
C ARG A 479 -3.84 -4.68 -9.59
N ASN A 480 -3.68 -5.44 -10.68
CA ASN A 480 -3.34 -6.86 -10.67
C ASN A 480 -1.94 -7.15 -10.08
N PHE A 481 -0.99 -6.25 -10.35
CA PHE A 481 0.33 -6.15 -9.73
C PHE A 481 0.89 -4.74 -9.98
N GLN A 482 2.05 -4.43 -9.41
CA GLN A 482 2.81 -3.23 -9.74
C GLN A 482 4.16 -3.63 -10.33
N CYS A 483 4.53 -3.02 -11.45
CA CYS A 483 5.84 -3.14 -12.06
C CYS A 483 6.36 -1.74 -12.41
N ILE A 484 7.59 -1.41 -12.02
CA ILE A 484 8.14 -0.07 -12.26
C ILE A 484 9.62 -0.23 -12.61
N ASN A 485 10.09 0.34 -13.72
CA ASN A 485 11.46 0.16 -14.23
C ASN A 485 11.89 -1.33 -14.21
N ASP A 486 11.08 -2.21 -14.80
CA ASP A 486 11.23 -3.68 -14.85
C ASP A 486 11.28 -4.45 -13.52
N LEU A 487 11.36 -3.78 -12.37
CA LEU A 487 11.20 -4.40 -11.06
C LEU A 487 9.80 -5.01 -10.95
N ASN A 488 9.74 -6.31 -10.63
CA ASN A 488 8.53 -7.14 -10.57
C ASN A 488 7.84 -7.38 -11.93
N LYS A 489 8.56 -7.35 -13.06
CA LYS A 489 8.03 -7.66 -14.40
C LYS A 489 7.29 -9.00 -14.53
N LEU A 490 7.56 -9.96 -13.64
CA LEU A 490 6.93 -11.28 -13.59
C LEU A 490 5.81 -11.41 -12.53
N GLY A 491 5.41 -10.30 -11.88
CA GLY A 491 4.43 -10.29 -10.79
C GLY A 491 2.96 -10.43 -11.20
N TYR A 492 2.64 -10.64 -12.48
CA TYR A 492 1.29 -10.46 -13.05
C TYR A 492 0.10 -11.12 -12.34
N TYR A 493 0.32 -12.27 -11.68
CA TYR A 493 -0.73 -12.98 -10.94
C TYR A 493 -0.72 -12.72 -9.41
N GLN A 494 0.14 -11.83 -8.91
CA GLN A 494 0.36 -11.52 -7.48
C GLN A 494 -0.94 -11.16 -6.72
N ALA A 495 -1.92 -10.52 -7.38
CA ALA A 495 -3.26 -10.27 -6.83
C ALA A 495 -4.41 -10.88 -7.66
N ALA A 496 -4.16 -11.92 -8.46
CA ALA A 496 -5.17 -12.53 -9.33
C ALA A 496 -6.05 -13.60 -8.62
N GLY A 497 -6.47 -13.35 -7.38
CA GLY A 497 -7.11 -14.35 -6.52
C GLY A 497 -6.10 -15.27 -5.82
N THR A 498 -4.91 -14.73 -5.55
CA THR A 498 -3.76 -15.45 -4.99
C THR A 498 -3.97 -15.73 -3.51
N ILE A 499 -3.87 -17.01 -3.12
CA ILE A 499 -3.98 -17.48 -1.74
C ILE A 499 -2.57 -17.67 -1.16
N MET A 500 -2.32 -17.21 0.06
CA MET A 500 -1.07 -17.48 0.79
C MET A 500 -1.37 -18.00 2.22
N PRO A 501 -1.54 -19.33 2.38
CA PRO A 501 -1.70 -19.97 3.68
C PRO A 501 -0.36 -20.12 4.41
N SER A 502 -0.21 -19.50 5.58
CA SER A 502 1.02 -19.51 6.39
C SER A 502 0.80 -20.23 7.71
N VAL A 503 1.58 -21.29 8.00
CA VAL A 503 1.49 -22.04 9.27
C VAL A 503 2.43 -21.41 10.31
N ARG A 504 1.94 -21.08 11.51
CA ARG A 504 2.73 -20.36 12.54
C ARG A 504 3.96 -21.15 12.98
N TYR A 505 3.87 -22.48 12.95
CA TYR A 505 4.96 -23.39 13.28
C TYR A 505 5.99 -23.56 12.14
N HIS A 506 5.81 -22.92 10.98
CA HIS A 506 6.73 -22.96 9.84
C HIS A 506 7.14 -21.52 9.43
N LYS A 507 7.89 -20.85 10.32
CA LYS A 507 8.05 -19.39 10.31
C LYS A 507 8.71 -18.79 9.06
N ASP A 508 9.60 -19.54 8.41
CA ASP A 508 10.36 -19.09 7.24
C ASP A 508 9.72 -19.46 5.89
N GLN A 509 8.53 -20.08 5.90
CA GLN A 509 7.88 -20.69 4.72
C GLN A 509 7.83 -19.79 3.47
N TYR A 510 7.57 -18.49 3.65
CA TYR A 510 7.40 -17.54 2.55
C TYR A 510 8.62 -16.66 2.24
N ASN A 511 9.77 -16.90 2.89
CA ASN A 511 11.00 -16.16 2.58
C ASN A 511 11.46 -16.43 1.13
N ASN A 512 11.64 -15.37 0.35
CA ASN A 512 11.93 -15.41 -1.09
C ASN A 512 10.87 -16.11 -1.96
N HIS A 513 9.63 -16.31 -1.46
CA HIS A 513 8.60 -17.06 -2.20
C HIS A 513 8.26 -16.46 -3.57
N VAL A 514 8.33 -15.13 -3.72
CA VAL A 514 8.32 -14.42 -5.00
C VAL A 514 9.17 -15.10 -6.09
N LEU A 515 10.37 -15.60 -5.78
CA LEU A 515 11.26 -16.25 -6.75
C LEU A 515 10.70 -17.58 -7.24
N PHE A 516 9.95 -18.31 -6.41
CA PHE A 516 9.23 -19.50 -6.82
C PHE A 516 7.96 -19.14 -7.62
N ALA A 517 7.18 -18.19 -7.10
CA ALA A 517 5.82 -17.91 -7.56
C ALA A 517 5.72 -17.05 -8.83
N SER A 518 6.70 -16.17 -9.08
CA SER A 518 6.65 -15.25 -10.23
C SER A 518 6.56 -15.96 -11.58
N ASP A 519 5.85 -15.28 -12.49
CA ASP A 519 5.26 -15.74 -13.76
C ASP A 519 4.01 -16.64 -13.61
N LYS A 520 4.07 -17.82 -12.97
CA LYS A 520 2.93 -18.79 -12.98
C LYS A 520 2.75 -19.67 -11.73
N GLY A 521 3.46 -19.40 -10.63
CA GLY A 521 3.55 -20.28 -9.46
C GLY A 521 2.72 -19.86 -8.23
N TYR A 522 1.79 -18.91 -8.33
CA TYR A 522 0.93 -18.48 -7.21
C TYR A 522 -0.29 -19.40 -7.03
N MET A 523 -0.61 -19.79 -5.79
CA MET A 523 -1.79 -20.60 -5.44
C MET A 523 -3.11 -19.85 -5.65
N GLY A 524 -4.17 -20.56 -6.06
CA GLY A 524 -5.50 -20.01 -6.39
C GLY A 524 -5.65 -19.54 -7.85
N THR A 525 -4.54 -19.28 -8.52
CA THR A 525 -4.52 -18.67 -9.86
C THR A 525 -4.73 -19.68 -10.98
N THR A 526 -5.40 -19.25 -12.06
CA THR A 526 -5.46 -20.01 -13.31
C THR A 526 -4.68 -19.30 -14.42
N THR A 527 -3.71 -20.01 -14.97
CA THR A 527 -2.67 -19.46 -15.84
C THR A 527 -2.73 -20.02 -17.26
N ASN A 528 -2.25 -19.22 -18.21
CA ASN A 528 -2.05 -19.61 -19.61
C ASN A 528 -0.56 -19.92 -19.83
N ALA A 529 -0.22 -21.18 -20.15
CA ALA A 529 1.17 -21.61 -20.34
C ALA A 529 1.92 -20.84 -21.45
N ARG A 530 1.21 -20.22 -22.41
CA ARG A 530 1.79 -19.42 -23.51
C ARG A 530 1.92 -17.94 -23.18
N PHE A 531 1.30 -17.44 -22.11
CA PHE A 531 1.44 -16.05 -21.70
C PHE A 531 2.82 -15.83 -21.07
N SER A 532 3.36 -14.62 -21.18
CA SER A 532 4.57 -14.18 -20.47
C SER A 532 4.36 -12.73 -20.05
N SER A 533 4.78 -12.41 -18.83
CA SER A 533 4.45 -11.14 -18.18
C SER A 533 5.54 -10.08 -18.37
N THR A 534 5.10 -8.82 -18.46
CA THR A 534 5.93 -7.62 -18.70
C THR A 534 5.38 -6.43 -17.90
N CYS A 535 6.14 -5.36 -17.72
CA CYS A 535 5.65 -4.12 -17.09
C CYS A 535 4.40 -3.52 -17.78
N SER A 536 4.26 -3.68 -19.10
CA SER A 536 3.07 -3.27 -19.87
C SER A 536 1.84 -4.19 -19.69
N SER A 537 1.98 -5.28 -18.91
CA SER A 537 0.87 -6.17 -18.55
C SER A 537 0.10 -5.70 -17.29
N GLN A 538 0.49 -4.58 -16.66
CA GLN A 538 -0.10 -4.12 -15.40
C GLN A 538 -1.34 -3.22 -15.62
N THR A 539 -2.46 -3.60 -15.00
CA THR A 539 -3.72 -2.86 -15.06
C THR A 539 -3.73 -1.85 -13.93
N HIS A 540 -3.56 -0.55 -14.20
CA HIS A 540 -3.27 0.43 -13.13
C HIS A 540 -3.91 1.81 -13.27
N LEU A 541 -4.11 2.29 -14.50
CA LEU A 541 -4.79 3.55 -14.83
C LEU A 541 -6.32 3.34 -14.90
N PHE A 542 -7.09 4.41 -14.70
CA PHE A 542 -8.52 4.42 -15.04
C PHE A 542 -8.75 3.97 -16.50
N GLY A 543 -9.77 3.14 -16.73
CA GLY A 543 -10.03 2.51 -18.03
C GLY A 543 -9.07 1.37 -18.43
N SER A 544 -8.01 1.11 -17.65
CA SER A 544 -7.12 -0.07 -17.81
C SER A 544 -7.27 -1.11 -16.71
N LEU A 545 -7.97 -0.79 -15.61
CA LEU A 545 -8.31 -1.71 -14.53
C LEU A 545 -9.25 -2.83 -15.02
N SER A 546 -9.40 -3.89 -14.21
CA SER A 546 -10.20 -5.06 -14.61
C SER A 546 -11.69 -4.72 -14.71
N ASP A 547 -12.40 -5.19 -15.75
CA ASP A 547 -13.87 -5.14 -15.80
C ASP A 547 -14.55 -6.01 -14.71
N GLY A 548 -13.76 -6.72 -13.89
CA GLY A 548 -14.20 -7.46 -12.71
C GLY A 548 -14.74 -6.56 -11.60
N LYS A 549 -16.05 -6.27 -11.65
CA LYS A 549 -16.75 -5.48 -10.62
C LYS A 549 -17.12 -6.28 -9.36
N PHE A 550 -17.38 -7.58 -9.49
CA PHE A 550 -17.76 -8.43 -8.36
C PHE A 550 -16.49 -8.92 -7.64
N VAL A 551 -15.97 -8.14 -6.69
CA VAL A 551 -14.86 -8.55 -5.82
C VAL A 551 -15.20 -8.13 -4.39
N SER A 552 -15.25 -9.08 -3.45
CA SER A 552 -15.84 -8.83 -2.13
C SER A 552 -15.39 -9.84 -1.08
N SER A 553 -15.63 -9.49 0.18
CA SER A 553 -15.48 -10.34 1.35
C SER A 553 -16.64 -10.12 2.33
N ILE A 554 -16.96 -11.09 3.18
CA ILE A 554 -18.08 -11.06 4.12
C ILE A 554 -17.82 -12.01 5.30
N THR A 555 -18.43 -11.78 6.47
CA THR A 555 -18.30 -12.66 7.65
C THR A 555 -19.48 -12.49 8.62
N ASP A 556 -19.80 -13.55 9.37
CA ASP A 556 -20.67 -13.52 10.57
C ASP A 556 -19.84 -13.45 11.87
N GLY A 557 -18.54 -13.12 11.76
CA GLY A 557 -17.55 -13.16 12.84
C GLY A 557 -17.00 -14.56 13.13
N SER A 558 -17.76 -15.63 12.86
CA SER A 558 -17.32 -17.02 13.01
C SER A 558 -16.77 -17.60 11.71
N HIS A 559 -17.29 -17.21 10.55
CA HIS A 559 -16.99 -17.81 9.26
C HIS A 559 -16.81 -16.70 8.23
N GLY A 560 -15.92 -16.92 7.26
CA GLY A 560 -15.59 -15.94 6.24
C GLY A 560 -16.02 -16.41 4.86
N SER A 561 -16.32 -15.46 3.98
CA SER A 561 -16.37 -15.73 2.54
C SER A 561 -15.72 -14.60 1.77
N ALA A 562 -15.02 -14.94 0.69
CA ALA A 562 -14.47 -14.00 -0.27
C ALA A 562 -14.91 -14.42 -1.69
N ALA A 563 -14.98 -13.49 -2.62
CA ALA A 563 -15.40 -13.76 -3.98
C ALA A 563 -14.78 -12.79 -4.99
N MET A 564 -14.54 -13.27 -6.20
CA MET A 564 -13.83 -12.51 -7.25
C MET A 564 -14.25 -12.96 -8.66
N ASP A 565 -14.79 -12.04 -9.47
CA ASP A 565 -14.91 -12.17 -10.92
C ASP A 565 -13.66 -11.57 -11.57
N TYR A 566 -12.60 -12.36 -11.71
CA TYR A 566 -11.36 -11.97 -12.38
C TYR A 566 -11.60 -11.86 -13.88
N TYR A 567 -11.73 -10.62 -14.35
CA TYR A 567 -11.50 -10.26 -15.75
C TYR A 567 -10.10 -9.65 -15.93
N ASN A 568 -9.61 -9.58 -17.16
CA ASN A 568 -8.19 -9.37 -17.41
C ASN A 568 -7.91 -8.60 -18.70
N ALA A 569 -6.77 -7.91 -18.74
CA ALA A 569 -6.29 -7.10 -19.86
C ALA A 569 -6.31 -7.88 -21.21
N PRO A 570 -6.56 -7.18 -22.34
CA PRO A 570 -7.01 -7.79 -23.61
C PRO A 570 -6.06 -8.82 -24.24
N ASN A 571 -4.82 -8.92 -23.79
CA ASN A 571 -3.80 -9.79 -24.37
C ASN A 571 -3.81 -11.24 -23.84
N ASN A 572 -4.44 -11.51 -22.69
CA ASN A 572 -4.41 -12.86 -22.07
C ASN A 572 -5.73 -13.64 -22.21
N ASN A 573 -6.88 -12.95 -22.31
CA ASN A 573 -8.21 -13.55 -22.55
C ASN A 573 -8.57 -14.73 -21.62
N VAL A 574 -8.20 -14.64 -20.34
CA VAL A 574 -8.64 -15.56 -19.28
C VAL A 574 -9.60 -14.82 -18.36
N ARG A 575 -10.77 -15.42 -18.09
CA ARG A 575 -11.72 -14.96 -17.07
C ARG A 575 -12.03 -16.10 -16.11
N TYR A 576 -12.09 -15.82 -14.81
CA TYR A 576 -12.64 -16.78 -13.85
C TYR A 576 -13.39 -16.12 -12.70
N ARG A 577 -14.49 -16.76 -12.30
CA ARG A 577 -15.21 -16.43 -11.06
C ARG A 577 -14.79 -17.41 -9.98
N THR A 578 -14.36 -16.92 -8.83
CA THR A 578 -13.98 -17.74 -7.67
C THR A 578 -14.81 -17.34 -6.46
N VAL A 579 -15.24 -18.33 -5.68
CA VAL A 579 -15.84 -18.16 -4.36
C VAL A 579 -15.03 -18.97 -3.37
N TYR A 580 -14.64 -18.33 -2.27
CA TYR A 580 -13.91 -18.90 -1.14
C TYR A 580 -14.84 -18.91 0.07
N LEU A 581 -15.07 -20.05 0.71
CA LEU A 581 -15.65 -20.15 2.06
C LEU A 581 -14.52 -20.48 3.04
N ILE A 582 -14.55 -19.94 4.26
CA ILE A 582 -13.51 -20.10 5.28
C ILE A 582 -14.15 -20.52 6.61
N GLU A 583 -13.80 -21.72 7.06
CA GLU A 583 -14.29 -22.36 8.31
C GLU A 583 -13.39 -21.99 9.51
N SER A 584 -13.94 -21.47 10.61
CA SER A 584 -13.14 -21.30 11.85
C SER A 584 -13.03 -22.54 12.71
N ILE A 585 -14.07 -23.38 12.76
CA ILE A 585 -14.13 -24.51 13.71
C ILE A 585 -13.26 -25.68 13.23
N SER A 586 -13.17 -25.87 11.91
CA SER A 586 -12.40 -26.94 11.26
C SER A 586 -11.18 -26.45 10.47
N ASN A 587 -10.91 -25.14 10.42
CA ASN A 587 -9.68 -24.56 9.87
C ASN A 587 -9.47 -24.71 8.34
N GLY A 588 -10.55 -24.70 7.56
CA GLY A 588 -10.56 -24.95 6.13
C GLY A 588 -10.76 -23.73 5.22
N VAL A 589 -10.34 -23.85 3.97
CA VAL A 589 -10.66 -22.95 2.85
C VAL A 589 -11.26 -23.76 1.70
N HIS A 590 -12.48 -23.42 1.29
CA HIS A 590 -13.27 -24.18 0.32
C HIS A 590 -13.44 -23.30 -0.93
N VAL A 591 -12.85 -23.74 -2.03
CA VAL A 591 -12.62 -22.90 -3.21
C VAL A 591 -13.35 -23.51 -4.39
N ALA A 592 -14.32 -22.75 -4.90
CA ALA A 592 -15.08 -23.07 -6.08
C ALA A 592 -14.75 -22.07 -7.18
N GLN A 593 -14.32 -22.52 -8.36
CA GLN A 593 -13.89 -21.66 -9.46
C GLN A 593 -14.52 -22.07 -10.79
N MET A 594 -15.13 -21.13 -11.51
CA MET A 594 -15.61 -21.30 -12.89
C MET A 594 -14.71 -20.52 -13.84
N THR A 595 -14.16 -21.18 -14.87
CA THR A 595 -13.13 -20.60 -15.75
C THR A 595 -13.55 -20.60 -17.22
N ALA A 596 -13.21 -19.52 -17.93
CA ALA A 596 -13.30 -19.39 -19.37
C ALA A 596 -11.98 -18.87 -19.97
N GLY A 597 -11.74 -19.22 -21.23
CA GLY A 597 -10.62 -18.68 -22.02
C GLY A 597 -11.05 -18.27 -23.43
N GLY A 598 -10.30 -17.39 -24.08
CA GLY A 598 -10.45 -17.14 -25.52
C GLY A 598 -10.05 -18.38 -26.35
N VAL A 599 -10.63 -18.55 -27.54
CA VAL A 599 -10.44 -19.77 -28.37
C VAL A 599 -9.00 -20.07 -28.81
N SER A 600 -8.10 -19.09 -28.79
CA SER A 600 -6.67 -19.27 -29.09
C SER A 600 -5.87 -19.91 -27.94
N LEU A 601 -6.46 -19.97 -26.74
CA LEU A 601 -5.85 -20.53 -25.54
C LEU A 601 -6.06 -22.04 -25.49
N GLY A 602 -4.97 -22.79 -25.38
CA GLY A 602 -4.97 -24.26 -25.28
C GLY A 602 -5.54 -24.75 -23.94
N ALA A 603 -4.97 -25.79 -23.34
CA ALA A 603 -5.26 -26.08 -21.93
C ALA A 603 -4.79 -24.91 -21.04
N LEU A 604 -5.57 -24.60 -20.00
CA LEU A 604 -5.15 -23.68 -18.93
C LEU A 604 -4.68 -24.50 -17.71
N THR A 605 -3.85 -23.91 -16.86
CA THR A 605 -3.30 -24.58 -15.67
C THR A 605 -3.73 -23.86 -14.40
N ALA A 606 -4.50 -24.53 -13.55
CA ALA A 606 -4.97 -24.00 -12.27
C ALA A 606 -4.09 -24.48 -11.12
N ASN A 607 -3.57 -23.55 -10.34
CA ASN A 607 -2.67 -23.78 -9.20
C ASN A 607 -3.48 -23.98 -7.91
N VAL A 608 -4.13 -25.13 -7.74
CA VAL A 608 -5.07 -25.36 -6.62
C VAL A 608 -4.39 -25.44 -5.25
N ALA A 609 -3.11 -25.85 -5.19
CA ALA A 609 -2.29 -25.67 -3.99
C ALA A 609 -0.82 -25.44 -4.35
N VAL A 610 -0.16 -24.59 -3.58
CA VAL A 610 1.29 -24.41 -3.59
C VAL A 610 1.74 -24.38 -2.15
N ILE A 611 2.61 -25.32 -1.77
CA ILE A 611 3.09 -25.48 -0.40
C ILE A 611 4.61 -25.23 -0.43
N PRO A 612 5.06 -24.01 -0.08
CA PRO A 612 6.48 -23.72 0.04
C PRO A 612 7.09 -24.48 1.23
N TYR A 613 8.40 -24.76 1.14
CA TYR A 613 9.19 -25.35 2.21
C TYR A 613 10.67 -24.93 2.09
N VAL A 614 11.47 -25.12 3.14
CA VAL A 614 12.87 -24.67 3.22
C VAL A 614 13.89 -25.81 3.24
N ASP A 615 15.18 -25.47 3.04
CA ASP A 615 16.25 -26.46 2.89
C ASP A 615 16.53 -27.23 4.20
N GLY A 616 16.26 -28.53 4.16
CA GLY A 616 16.34 -29.47 5.29
C GLY A 616 14.99 -29.85 5.90
N ASP A 617 13.87 -29.28 5.43
CA ASP A 617 12.55 -29.85 5.73
C ASP A 617 12.38 -31.23 5.09
N THR A 618 11.54 -32.08 5.68
CA THR A 618 11.15 -33.36 5.10
C THR A 618 9.63 -33.52 5.11
N PHE A 619 9.11 -34.32 4.18
CA PHE A 619 7.66 -34.52 4.05
C PHE A 619 7.29 -35.88 3.47
N GLU A 620 6.04 -36.27 3.68
CA GLU A 620 5.44 -37.48 3.12
C GLU A 620 4.14 -37.14 2.41
N ILE A 621 3.97 -37.56 1.14
CA ILE A 621 2.74 -37.36 0.37
C ILE A 621 1.95 -38.67 0.34
N TYR A 622 0.67 -38.60 0.69
CA TYR A 622 -0.31 -39.68 0.57
C TYR A 622 -1.42 -39.23 -0.39
N LEU A 623 -1.86 -40.14 -1.25
CA LEU A 623 -2.99 -39.95 -2.16
C LEU A 623 -3.95 -41.13 -1.99
N ASP A 624 -5.20 -40.84 -1.59
CA ASP A 624 -6.22 -41.81 -1.18
C ASP A 624 -5.68 -42.85 -0.19
N GLY A 625 -5.08 -42.39 0.92
CA GLY A 625 -4.43 -43.23 1.93
C GLY A 625 -3.12 -43.92 1.51
N VAL A 626 -2.76 -43.92 0.23
CA VAL A 626 -1.55 -44.59 -0.27
C VAL A 626 -0.37 -43.62 -0.35
N LYS A 627 0.66 -43.86 0.45
CA LYS A 627 1.93 -43.11 0.40
C LYS A 627 2.56 -43.17 -0.99
N LYS A 628 3.07 -42.03 -1.47
CA LYS A 628 3.71 -41.85 -2.78
C LYS A 628 5.17 -41.44 -2.62
N THR A 629 5.99 -41.82 -3.59
CA THR A 629 7.45 -41.59 -3.61
C THR A 629 7.94 -41.08 -4.97
N GLN A 630 7.03 -40.84 -5.92
CA GLN A 630 7.32 -40.36 -7.26
C GLN A 630 7.47 -38.83 -7.28
N ASN A 631 8.47 -38.30 -7.98
CA ASN A 631 8.68 -36.85 -8.16
C ASN A 631 7.52 -36.14 -8.89
N THR A 632 6.66 -36.90 -9.58
CA THR A 632 5.41 -36.42 -10.15
C THR A 632 4.35 -37.49 -9.95
N ILE A 633 3.23 -37.11 -9.33
CA ILE A 633 2.10 -37.99 -9.04
C ILE A 633 0.93 -37.49 -9.88
N SER A 634 0.39 -38.34 -10.74
CA SER A 634 -0.75 -37.98 -11.60
C SER A 634 -2.07 -38.07 -10.85
N LEU A 635 -2.96 -37.12 -11.13
CA LEU A 635 -4.32 -37.04 -10.62
C LEU A 635 -5.27 -37.24 -11.80
N PHE A 636 -6.27 -38.12 -11.65
CA PHE A 636 -7.18 -38.51 -12.74
C PHE A 636 -8.66 -38.41 -12.37
N LYS A 637 -8.95 -38.26 -11.08
CA LYS A 637 -10.28 -38.34 -10.48
C LYS A 637 -10.33 -37.52 -9.18
N GLU A 638 -11.52 -37.41 -8.61
CA GLU A 638 -11.74 -37.04 -7.22
C GLU A 638 -10.73 -37.74 -6.26
N SER A 639 -10.07 -36.97 -5.40
CA SER A 639 -8.86 -37.41 -4.68
C SER A 639 -8.73 -36.79 -3.29
N ARG A 640 -8.32 -37.58 -2.30
CA ARG A 640 -7.82 -37.10 -1.00
C ARG A 640 -6.30 -37.02 -1.02
N ILE A 641 -5.73 -35.86 -0.71
CA ILE A 641 -4.28 -35.64 -0.66
C ILE A 641 -3.91 -35.21 0.76
N LEU A 642 -3.07 -35.99 1.43
CA LEU A 642 -2.52 -35.69 2.76
C LEU A 642 -1.01 -35.51 2.63
N ILE A 643 -0.49 -34.39 3.10
CA ILE A 643 0.94 -34.09 3.11
C ILE A 643 1.36 -33.90 4.56
N LYS A 644 2.18 -34.81 5.08
CA LYS A 644 2.77 -34.70 6.41
C LYS A 644 4.08 -33.93 6.31
N MET A 645 4.17 -32.82 7.02
CA MET A 645 5.32 -31.91 7.03
C MET A 645 6.11 -32.06 8.33
N ILE A 646 7.42 -32.18 8.19
CA ILE A 646 8.40 -32.12 9.27
C ILE A 646 9.34 -30.95 8.96
N PRO A 647 9.04 -29.74 9.44
CA PRO A 647 9.94 -28.61 9.34
C PRO A 647 11.26 -28.89 10.06
N LYS A 648 12.36 -28.36 9.50
CA LYS A 648 13.66 -28.32 10.17
C LYS A 648 13.63 -27.50 11.46
N ASN A 649 12.85 -26.41 11.45
CA ASN A 649 12.64 -25.51 12.57
C ASN A 649 11.13 -25.41 12.85
N GLY A 650 10.65 -25.97 13.96
CA GLY A 650 9.26 -25.85 14.40
C GLY A 650 8.59 -27.19 14.72
N ASN A 651 7.26 -27.19 14.74
CA ASN A 651 6.45 -28.37 15.06
C ASN A 651 6.04 -29.13 13.79
N GLN A 652 5.94 -30.45 13.90
CA GLN A 652 5.39 -31.31 12.84
C GLN A 652 3.88 -31.05 12.66
N TYR A 653 3.41 -31.05 11.41
CA TYR A 653 2.00 -30.83 11.07
C TYR A 653 1.58 -31.57 9.80
N ALA A 654 0.28 -31.60 9.53
CA ALA A 654 -0.27 -32.12 8.29
C ALA A 654 -1.00 -31.02 7.50
N ILE A 655 -1.06 -31.19 6.18
CA ILE A 655 -1.83 -30.38 5.24
C ILE A 655 -2.76 -31.33 4.49
N ALA A 656 -4.02 -30.96 4.29
CA ALA A 656 -4.93 -31.74 3.45
C ALA A 656 -5.46 -30.92 2.28
N LEU A 657 -5.55 -31.54 1.10
CA LEU A 657 -6.28 -31.05 -0.06
C LEU A 657 -7.27 -32.11 -0.53
N PHE A 658 -8.54 -31.75 -0.56
CA PHE A 658 -9.60 -32.52 -1.18
C PHE A 658 -9.88 -31.97 -2.58
N LEU A 659 -9.74 -32.79 -3.60
CA LEU A 659 -10.24 -32.49 -4.95
C LEU A 659 -11.57 -33.20 -5.11
N HIS A 660 -12.64 -32.41 -5.25
CA HIS A 660 -14.03 -32.91 -5.20
C HIS A 660 -14.62 -33.22 -6.59
N ASN A 661 -13.82 -33.15 -7.66
CA ASN A 661 -14.27 -33.51 -9.01
C ASN A 661 -13.17 -34.05 -9.94
N ASP A 662 -13.60 -34.73 -11.00
CA ASP A 662 -12.73 -35.40 -11.96
C ASP A 662 -12.11 -34.42 -12.95
N ILE A 663 -10.96 -33.85 -12.58
CA ILE A 663 -10.10 -33.02 -13.43
C ILE A 663 -8.68 -33.59 -13.43
N PRO A 664 -8.08 -33.89 -14.61
CA PRO A 664 -6.70 -34.35 -14.69
C PRO A 664 -5.69 -33.33 -14.14
N GLY A 665 -4.68 -33.79 -13.40
CA GLY A 665 -3.70 -32.92 -12.76
C GLY A 665 -2.42 -33.63 -12.34
N THR A 666 -1.54 -32.90 -11.67
CA THR A 666 -0.30 -33.45 -11.08
C THR A 666 0.04 -32.81 -9.75
N ILE A 667 0.52 -33.61 -8.80
CA ILE A 667 1.35 -33.16 -7.68
C ILE A 667 2.81 -33.25 -8.12
N LYS A 668 3.62 -32.22 -7.89
CA LYS A 668 5.06 -32.20 -8.17
C LYS A 668 5.83 -31.60 -7.01
N ASN A 669 6.95 -32.21 -6.64
CA ASN A 669 7.96 -31.50 -5.87
C ASN A 669 8.84 -30.70 -6.85
N LEU A 670 9.00 -29.40 -6.63
CA LEU A 670 9.75 -28.50 -7.50
C LEU A 670 10.84 -27.74 -6.74
N THR A 671 11.95 -27.51 -7.43
CA THR A 671 13.01 -26.60 -7.01
C THR A 671 13.21 -25.55 -8.11
N VAL A 672 13.06 -24.27 -7.76
CA VAL A 672 13.35 -23.14 -8.64
C VAL A 672 14.69 -22.56 -8.22
N ASN A 673 15.58 -22.28 -9.17
CA ASN A 673 16.92 -21.72 -8.91
C ASN A 673 17.07 -20.42 -9.71
N ARG A 674 16.67 -19.30 -9.10
CA ARG A 674 16.40 -18.00 -9.75
C ARG A 674 17.07 -16.87 -8.96
N ALA A 675 17.51 -15.82 -9.63
CA ALA A 675 18.05 -14.61 -9.01
C ALA A 675 16.99 -13.50 -8.98
N TYR A 676 17.13 -12.52 -8.10
CA TYR A 676 16.21 -11.37 -8.05
C TYR A 676 16.29 -10.51 -9.33
N ASN A 677 17.45 -10.45 -9.99
CA ASN A 677 17.66 -9.84 -11.32
C ASN A 677 16.72 -10.44 -12.40
N ASP A 678 16.39 -11.74 -12.33
CA ASP A 678 15.43 -12.37 -13.26
C ASP A 678 14.03 -11.71 -13.16
N LEU A 679 13.71 -11.06 -12.03
CA LEU A 679 12.49 -10.29 -11.77
C LEU A 679 12.69 -8.76 -11.85
N GLY A 680 13.91 -8.28 -12.13
CA GLY A 680 14.27 -6.85 -12.14
C GLY A 680 14.82 -6.29 -10.82
N GLY A 681 15.08 -7.13 -9.82
CA GLY A 681 15.83 -6.76 -8.61
C GLY A 681 17.35 -6.64 -8.86
N SER A 682 18.13 -6.31 -7.82
CA SER A 682 19.55 -6.01 -7.98
C SER A 682 20.45 -7.25 -7.97
N SER A 683 20.14 -8.21 -7.10
CA SER A 683 21.01 -9.37 -6.88
C SER A 683 20.97 -10.38 -8.03
N SER A 684 22.16 -10.69 -8.55
CA SER A 684 22.42 -11.78 -9.50
C SER A 684 22.65 -13.14 -8.83
N THR A 685 22.68 -13.20 -7.49
CA THR A 685 22.85 -14.43 -6.74
C THR A 685 21.62 -15.32 -6.90
N LYS A 686 21.81 -16.54 -7.41
CA LYS A 686 20.72 -17.50 -7.58
C LYS A 686 20.39 -18.18 -6.25
N ILE A 687 19.14 -18.05 -5.85
CA ILE A 687 18.58 -18.67 -4.64
C ILE A 687 17.78 -19.89 -5.07
N LYS A 688 17.96 -21.01 -4.35
CA LYS A 688 17.08 -22.17 -4.46
C LYS A 688 15.85 -21.95 -3.59
N THR A 689 14.68 -22.03 -4.19
CA THR A 689 13.39 -22.04 -3.51
C THR A 689 12.65 -23.34 -3.84
N TYR A 690 11.89 -23.86 -2.88
CA TYR A 690 11.26 -25.17 -2.97
C TYR A 690 9.76 -25.09 -2.75
N GLY A 691 9.01 -26.03 -3.34
CA GLY A 691 7.58 -26.13 -3.09
C GLY A 691 6.94 -27.36 -3.72
N ILE A 692 5.92 -27.88 -3.03
CA ILE A 692 5.02 -28.89 -3.56
C ILE A 692 3.90 -28.16 -4.31
N GLN A 693 3.86 -28.30 -5.63
CA GLN A 693 2.85 -27.68 -6.49
C GLN A 693 1.79 -28.72 -6.88
N ILE A 694 0.51 -28.38 -6.71
CA ILE A 694 -0.62 -29.20 -7.14
C ILE A 694 -1.39 -28.42 -8.20
N THR A 695 -1.38 -28.96 -9.42
CA THR A 695 -1.87 -28.28 -10.63
C THR A 695 -2.95 -29.09 -11.34
N LEU A 696 -4.06 -28.46 -11.73
CA LEU A 696 -5.09 -29.07 -12.57
C LEU A 696 -5.00 -28.56 -14.02
N THR A 697 -5.32 -29.43 -14.97
CA THR A 697 -5.28 -29.16 -16.42
C THR A 697 -6.70 -28.93 -16.94
N LEU A 698 -7.04 -27.68 -17.20
CA LEU A 698 -8.37 -27.29 -17.67
C LEU A 698 -8.46 -27.39 -19.19
N SER A 699 -8.93 -28.55 -19.68
CA SER A 699 -9.28 -28.77 -21.08
C SER A 699 -10.46 -27.91 -21.54
N LEU A 700 -10.63 -27.74 -22.85
CA LEU A 700 -11.79 -27.08 -23.44
C LEU A 700 -13.01 -28.01 -23.35
N THR A 701 -14.16 -27.50 -22.89
CA THR A 701 -15.41 -28.29 -22.76
C THR A 701 -16.54 -27.84 -23.69
N GLY A 702 -16.60 -26.56 -24.05
CA GLY A 702 -17.60 -26.01 -24.98
C GLY A 702 -17.26 -24.58 -25.41
N PHE A 703 -17.93 -24.06 -26.43
CA PHE A 703 -17.70 -22.72 -26.99
C PHE A 703 -18.96 -21.84 -26.93
N TYR A 704 -18.77 -20.54 -26.75
CA TYR A 704 -19.83 -19.53 -26.78
C TYR A 704 -19.28 -18.17 -27.24
N TYR A 705 -20.15 -17.19 -27.48
CA TYR A 705 -19.79 -15.86 -27.95
C TYR A 705 -20.45 -14.80 -27.07
N THR A 706 -19.66 -13.84 -26.59
CA THR A 706 -20.08 -12.72 -25.73
C THR A 706 -19.02 -11.63 -25.77
N ASP A 707 -19.40 -10.38 -25.54
CA ASP A 707 -18.46 -9.25 -25.40
C ASP A 707 -17.55 -9.06 -26.63
N GLY A 708 -18.05 -9.41 -27.82
CA GLY A 708 -17.31 -9.38 -29.09
C GLY A 708 -16.29 -10.52 -29.28
N ILE A 709 -16.13 -11.40 -28.30
CA ILE A 709 -15.08 -12.43 -28.25
C ILE A 709 -15.70 -13.83 -28.30
N GLN A 710 -15.04 -14.75 -29.01
CA GLN A 710 -15.35 -16.17 -28.92
C GLN A 710 -14.62 -16.76 -27.71
N TRP A 711 -15.41 -17.22 -26.75
CA TRP A 711 -14.96 -17.82 -25.49
C TRP A 711 -15.16 -19.33 -25.50
N ASN A 712 -14.45 -20.02 -24.61
CA ASN A 712 -14.63 -21.42 -24.34
C ASN A 712 -14.78 -21.68 -22.83
N SER A 713 -15.74 -22.52 -22.45
CA SER A 713 -15.89 -23.04 -21.09
C SER A 713 -14.78 -24.04 -20.78
N ARG A 714 -14.43 -24.12 -19.50
CA ARG A 714 -13.64 -25.20 -18.89
C ARG A 714 -14.55 -25.99 -17.93
N LYS A 715 -14.07 -27.13 -17.41
CA LYS A 715 -14.70 -27.70 -16.20
C LYS A 715 -14.54 -26.69 -15.04
N ALA A 716 -15.60 -26.49 -14.26
CA ALA A 716 -15.50 -25.81 -12.98
C ALA A 716 -14.65 -26.62 -11.99
N ILE A 717 -13.93 -25.96 -11.08
CA ILE A 717 -13.08 -26.56 -10.06
C ILE A 717 -13.80 -26.49 -8.71
N PHE A 718 -13.72 -27.54 -7.91
CA PHE A 718 -14.00 -27.45 -6.48
C PHE A 718 -12.97 -28.21 -5.64
N TYR A 719 -12.41 -27.53 -4.64
CA TYR A 719 -11.49 -28.13 -3.70
C TYR A 719 -11.67 -27.60 -2.28
N SER A 720 -11.16 -28.34 -1.30
CA SER A 720 -11.06 -27.89 0.10
C SER A 720 -9.63 -28.07 0.58
N TYR A 721 -9.02 -26.99 1.05
CA TYR A 721 -7.64 -26.94 1.50
C TYR A 721 -7.58 -26.63 3.00
N TYR A 722 -6.90 -27.48 3.76
CA TYR A 722 -6.67 -27.32 5.20
C TYR A 722 -5.18 -27.03 5.41
N PRO A 723 -4.79 -25.77 5.70
CA PRO A 723 -3.39 -25.35 5.80
C PRO A 723 -2.64 -26.02 6.96
N TYR A 724 -3.37 -26.39 8.00
CA TYR A 724 -2.85 -27.05 9.19
C TYR A 724 -3.87 -28.05 9.73
N LEU A 725 -3.40 -29.27 9.98
CA LEU A 725 -4.02 -30.33 10.74
C LEU A 725 -2.95 -30.97 11.65
N PRO A 726 -3.33 -31.65 12.75
CA PRO A 726 -2.38 -32.37 13.59
C PRO A 726 -1.55 -33.40 12.78
N TYR A 727 -0.25 -33.54 13.08
CA TYR A 727 0.59 -34.53 12.40
C TYR A 727 0.07 -35.98 12.54
N SER A 728 -0.72 -36.26 13.58
CA SER A 728 -1.38 -37.55 13.81
C SER A 728 -2.48 -37.88 12.78
N THR A 729 -3.04 -36.91 12.04
CA THR A 729 -4.13 -37.08 11.08
C THR A 729 -3.90 -38.25 10.12
N THR A 730 -4.95 -39.03 9.90
CA THR A 730 -5.02 -40.24 9.08
C THR A 730 -5.93 -40.03 7.86
N ASP A 731 -5.93 -40.99 6.93
CA ASP A 731 -6.85 -40.95 5.80
C ASP A 731 -8.32 -41.21 6.20
N GLN A 732 -8.57 -41.82 7.37
CA GLN A 732 -9.93 -41.99 7.90
C GLN A 732 -10.50 -40.64 8.38
N ASP A 733 -9.70 -39.85 9.10
CA ASP A 733 -10.10 -38.49 9.48
C ASP A 733 -10.47 -37.66 8.24
N LEU A 734 -9.72 -37.82 7.14
CA LEU A 734 -10.03 -37.18 5.88
C LEU A 734 -11.31 -37.72 5.21
N ILE A 735 -11.62 -39.02 5.32
CA ILE A 735 -12.91 -39.59 4.86
C ILE A 735 -14.08 -38.96 5.62
N ASP A 736 -13.94 -38.73 6.92
CA ASP A 736 -14.99 -38.20 7.80
C ASP A 736 -15.12 -36.67 7.72
N MET A 737 -14.06 -35.98 7.28
CA MET A 737 -14.13 -34.58 6.82
C MET A 737 -14.80 -34.47 5.45
N LYS A 738 -14.46 -35.36 4.49
CA LYS A 738 -14.96 -35.30 3.10
C LYS A 738 -16.48 -35.34 2.97
N GLN A 739 -17.17 -36.01 3.88
CA GLN A 739 -18.63 -36.17 3.87
C GLN A 739 -19.42 -34.87 4.18
N ARG A 740 -18.73 -33.77 4.51
CA ARG A 740 -19.34 -32.52 5.02
C ARG A 740 -19.59 -31.43 3.97
N TYR A 741 -19.04 -31.55 2.76
CA TYR A 741 -19.13 -30.49 1.75
C TYR A 741 -20.32 -30.69 0.80
N THR A 742 -20.93 -29.60 0.37
CA THR A 742 -21.83 -29.62 -0.80
C THR A 742 -21.59 -28.41 -1.68
N LEU A 743 -21.55 -28.64 -2.99
CA LEU A 743 -21.35 -27.64 -4.02
C LEU A 743 -22.57 -27.57 -4.93
N LEU A 744 -23.04 -26.37 -5.25
CA LEU A 744 -24.08 -26.15 -6.25
C LEU A 744 -23.72 -24.97 -7.16
N PHE A 745 -23.24 -25.24 -8.37
CA PHE A 745 -23.33 -24.27 -9.46
C PHE A 745 -24.66 -24.47 -10.18
N ARG A 746 -25.32 -23.40 -10.64
CA ARG A 746 -26.51 -23.58 -11.49
C ARG A 746 -26.63 -22.58 -12.65
N LYS A 747 -26.60 -23.16 -13.83
CA LYS A 747 -27.55 -22.90 -14.91
C LYS A 747 -28.04 -24.28 -15.40
N ASP A 748 -29.08 -24.34 -16.21
CA ASP A 748 -29.85 -25.57 -16.41
C ASP A 748 -29.05 -26.79 -16.89
N LYS A 749 -29.35 -27.93 -16.24
CA LYS A 749 -28.97 -29.32 -16.54
C LYS A 749 -27.49 -29.71 -16.48
N ASP A 750 -26.53 -28.84 -16.80
CA ASP A 750 -25.09 -29.16 -16.74
C ASP A 750 -24.31 -28.25 -15.78
N VAL A 751 -24.07 -28.76 -14.57
CA VAL A 751 -23.41 -28.06 -13.45
C VAL A 751 -21.92 -27.77 -13.73
N ASP A 752 -21.22 -28.70 -14.38
CA ASP A 752 -19.76 -28.69 -14.53
C ASP A 752 -19.22 -27.76 -15.63
N ILE A 753 -20.05 -27.36 -16.61
CA ILE A 753 -19.62 -26.79 -17.91
C ILE A 753 -20.18 -25.37 -18.16
N ALA A 754 -21.03 -24.87 -17.25
CA ALA A 754 -21.76 -23.62 -17.39
C ALA A 754 -20.86 -22.40 -17.76
N PRO A 755 -21.22 -21.58 -18.78
CA PRO A 755 -20.42 -20.41 -19.16
C PRO A 755 -20.33 -19.35 -18.07
N VAL A 756 -19.10 -18.97 -17.67
CA VAL A 756 -18.80 -17.95 -16.65
C VAL A 756 -19.63 -16.68 -16.84
N HIS A 757 -19.68 -16.16 -18.07
CA HIS A 757 -20.38 -14.94 -18.45
C HIS A 757 -21.91 -15.00 -18.30
N THR A 758 -22.51 -16.20 -18.23
CA THR A 758 -23.98 -16.36 -18.17
C THR A 758 -24.47 -17.11 -16.92
N ASN A 759 -23.56 -17.47 -16.03
CA ASN A 759 -23.85 -17.95 -14.68
C ASN A 759 -24.37 -16.79 -13.82
N LYS A 760 -25.51 -17.00 -13.16
CA LYS A 760 -26.12 -16.02 -12.24
C LYS A 760 -25.55 -16.11 -10.83
N TYR A 761 -25.25 -17.32 -10.35
CA TYR A 761 -24.68 -17.50 -9.02
C TYR A 761 -23.78 -18.72 -8.88
N MET A 762 -22.86 -18.64 -7.91
CA MET A 762 -22.07 -19.76 -7.40
C MET A 762 -22.35 -19.92 -5.89
N LEU A 763 -22.53 -21.16 -5.44
CA LEU A 763 -22.82 -21.51 -4.05
C LEU A 763 -21.80 -22.55 -3.53
N VAL A 764 -21.24 -22.30 -2.34
CA VAL A 764 -20.39 -23.24 -1.59
C VAL A 764 -20.99 -23.48 -0.22
N SER A 765 -21.14 -24.73 0.19
CA SER A 765 -21.74 -25.13 1.46
C SER A 765 -20.88 -26.16 2.22
N PHE A 766 -20.83 -26.00 3.54
CA PHE A 766 -20.23 -26.93 4.49
C PHE A 766 -21.23 -27.25 5.60
N ASN A 767 -21.29 -28.51 6.01
CA ASN A 767 -22.26 -29.02 6.97
C ASN A 767 -21.56 -29.92 8.00
N ASP A 768 -21.53 -29.50 9.26
CA ASP A 768 -21.08 -30.32 10.39
C ASP A 768 -22.26 -30.79 11.25
N SER A 769 -21.99 -31.49 12.36
CA SER A 769 -23.02 -32.02 13.25
C SER A 769 -23.79 -30.97 14.07
N THR A 770 -23.48 -29.68 13.91
CA THR A 770 -24.04 -28.56 14.69
C THR A 770 -24.56 -27.41 13.82
N GLN A 771 -24.00 -27.22 12.63
CA GLN A 771 -24.34 -26.09 11.74
C GLN A 771 -24.16 -26.44 10.25
N THR A 772 -24.94 -25.77 9.41
CA THR A 772 -24.76 -25.68 7.96
C THR A 772 -24.39 -24.25 7.59
N ILE A 773 -23.25 -24.03 6.95
CA ILE A 773 -22.76 -22.72 6.52
C ILE A 773 -22.72 -22.70 5.00
N THR A 774 -23.36 -21.72 4.39
CA THR A 774 -23.44 -21.60 2.93
C THR A 774 -23.13 -20.17 2.50
N THR A 775 -22.24 -20.01 1.52
CA THR A 775 -22.02 -18.71 0.87
C THR A 775 -22.55 -18.64 -0.55
N ILE A 776 -23.27 -17.56 -0.76
CA ILE A 776 -23.93 -16.92 -1.91
C ILE A 776 -23.07 -15.95 -2.73
N SER A 777 -22.71 -16.17 -3.98
CA SER A 777 -22.27 -15.06 -4.84
C SER A 777 -23.21 -14.92 -6.04
N PHE A 778 -24.09 -13.92 -6.02
CA PHE A 778 -25.04 -13.61 -7.08
C PHE A 778 -24.48 -12.54 -8.02
N PHE A 779 -23.93 -12.96 -9.15
CA PHE A 779 -23.33 -12.09 -10.17
C PHE A 779 -24.35 -11.39 -11.08
N ASP A 780 -25.63 -11.76 -10.98
CA ASP A 780 -26.81 -11.17 -11.61
C ASP A 780 -28.04 -11.58 -10.79
N LYS A 781 -29.13 -10.82 -10.87
CA LYS A 781 -30.37 -11.07 -10.13
C LYS A 781 -30.96 -12.46 -10.41
N GLY A 782 -31.50 -13.11 -9.40
CA GLY A 782 -32.04 -14.46 -9.53
C GLY A 782 -32.18 -15.19 -8.21
N THR A 783 -32.47 -16.49 -8.29
CA THR A 783 -32.79 -17.33 -7.14
C THR A 783 -31.81 -18.49 -7.03
N ALA A 784 -31.30 -18.71 -5.82
CA ALA A 784 -30.57 -19.91 -5.43
C ALA A 784 -31.45 -20.78 -4.50
N THR A 785 -31.28 -22.10 -4.57
CA THR A 785 -31.97 -23.06 -3.69
C THR A 785 -30.93 -23.80 -2.86
N LEU A 786 -31.15 -23.86 -1.54
CA LEU A 786 -30.33 -24.60 -0.59
C LEU A 786 -30.76 -26.08 -0.52
N MET A 787 -29.97 -26.93 0.14
CA MET A 787 -30.32 -28.35 0.30
C MET A 787 -31.64 -28.56 1.04
N ASP A 788 -31.89 -27.74 2.06
CA ASP A 788 -33.05 -27.85 2.96
C ASP A 788 -34.35 -27.27 2.36
N GLY A 789 -34.40 -27.05 1.05
CA GLY A 789 -35.55 -26.49 0.32
C GLY A 789 -35.70 -24.97 0.42
N VAL A 790 -34.98 -24.31 1.35
CA VAL A 790 -34.93 -22.85 1.47
C VAL A 790 -34.47 -22.23 0.15
N THR A 791 -35.17 -21.21 -0.33
CA THR A 791 -34.76 -20.41 -1.50
C THR A 791 -34.33 -19.02 -1.07
N ILE A 792 -33.35 -18.46 -1.79
CA ILE A 792 -32.88 -17.08 -1.62
C ILE A 792 -32.93 -16.42 -2.99
N THR A 793 -33.85 -15.48 -3.18
CA THR A 793 -33.99 -14.64 -4.35
C THR A 793 -33.37 -13.28 -4.08
N VAL A 794 -32.64 -12.72 -5.04
CA VAL A 794 -32.07 -11.37 -4.96
C VAL A 794 -32.46 -10.52 -6.17
N SER A 795 -32.72 -9.23 -5.92
CA SER A 795 -33.14 -8.25 -6.94
C SER A 795 -32.00 -7.75 -7.84
N ASP A 796 -30.76 -7.83 -7.38
CA ASP A 796 -29.54 -7.30 -8.02
C ASP A 796 -28.27 -8.04 -7.47
N VAL A 797 -27.05 -7.72 -7.92
CA VAL A 797 -25.84 -8.46 -7.53
C VAL A 797 -25.48 -8.30 -6.05
N ALA A 798 -25.21 -9.41 -5.36
CA ALA A 798 -24.93 -9.45 -3.92
C ALA A 798 -24.00 -10.60 -3.52
N GLN A 799 -23.23 -10.42 -2.44
CA GLN A 799 -22.60 -11.53 -1.71
C GLN A 799 -23.40 -11.83 -0.43
N VAL A 800 -23.65 -13.10 -0.15
CA VAL A 800 -24.43 -13.59 0.99
C VAL A 800 -23.64 -14.65 1.75
N LEU A 801 -23.74 -14.64 3.07
CA LEU A 801 -23.34 -15.72 3.97
C LEU A 801 -24.57 -16.10 4.81
N PHE A 802 -24.99 -17.35 4.73
CA PHE A 802 -26.13 -17.91 5.45
C PHE A 802 -25.68 -19.07 6.31
N LYS A 803 -26.02 -19.04 7.60
CA LYS A 803 -25.67 -20.04 8.59
C LYS A 803 -26.94 -20.52 9.28
N MET A 804 -27.17 -21.82 9.22
CA MET A 804 -28.20 -22.51 9.97
C MET A 804 -27.55 -23.26 11.13
N THR A 805 -28.06 -23.08 12.34
CA THR A 805 -27.80 -23.95 13.49
C THR A 805 -29.12 -24.57 13.94
N LYS A 806 -29.10 -25.47 14.93
CA LYS A 806 -30.34 -25.98 15.55
C LYS A 806 -31.20 -24.89 16.23
N ASP A 807 -30.59 -23.79 16.68
CA ASP A 807 -31.25 -22.74 17.49
C ASP A 807 -31.45 -21.42 16.72
N THR A 808 -30.73 -21.22 15.60
CA THR A 808 -30.70 -19.94 14.87
C THR A 808 -30.60 -20.10 13.35
N TYR A 809 -31.12 -19.10 12.63
CA TYR A 809 -30.58 -18.70 11.32
C TYR A 809 -29.82 -17.38 11.48
N THR A 810 -28.68 -17.26 10.81
CA THR A 810 -27.91 -16.02 10.69
C THR A 810 -27.65 -15.75 9.22
N LEU A 811 -27.94 -14.53 8.78
CA LEU A 811 -27.73 -14.03 7.42
C LEU A 811 -26.83 -12.80 7.49
N THR A 812 -25.81 -12.74 6.64
CA THR A 812 -25.05 -11.52 6.36
C THR A 812 -25.07 -11.27 4.86
N MET A 813 -25.28 -10.03 4.43
CA MET A 813 -25.21 -9.64 3.02
C MET A 813 -24.38 -8.35 2.81
N ARG A 814 -23.79 -8.23 1.62
CA ARG A 814 -22.97 -7.08 1.18
C ARG A 814 -23.18 -6.78 -0.30
N ASP A 815 -23.10 -5.49 -0.66
CA ASP A 815 -22.85 -5.04 -2.03
C ASP A 815 -21.37 -5.28 -2.43
N PRO A 816 -21.07 -6.15 -3.42
CA PRO A 816 -19.72 -6.49 -3.83
C PRO A 816 -19.08 -5.47 -4.78
N ILE A 817 -19.86 -4.53 -5.33
CA ILE A 817 -19.37 -3.51 -6.26
C ILE A 817 -18.74 -2.33 -5.48
N LEU A 818 -19.34 -1.90 -4.37
CA LEU A 818 -18.92 -0.69 -3.62
C LEU A 818 -19.03 0.61 -4.46
N SER A 819 -20.09 0.70 -5.27
CA SER A 819 -20.46 1.85 -6.10
C SER A 819 -21.22 2.94 -5.31
N SER A 820 -21.82 3.91 -6.02
CA SER A 820 -22.93 4.72 -5.47
C SER A 820 -24.01 3.83 -4.82
N PRO A 821 -24.65 4.25 -3.71
CA PRO A 821 -25.66 3.46 -3.02
C PRO A 821 -26.85 3.04 -3.89
N ARG A 822 -27.18 1.75 -3.87
CA ARG A 822 -28.29 1.12 -4.59
C ARG A 822 -29.06 0.21 -3.64
N SER A 823 -30.38 0.13 -3.80
CA SER A 823 -31.19 -0.76 -2.96
C SER A 823 -31.11 -2.21 -3.46
N ILE A 824 -30.72 -3.12 -2.57
CA ILE A 824 -30.64 -4.56 -2.81
C ILE A 824 -31.65 -5.23 -1.88
N GLN A 825 -32.65 -5.89 -2.47
CA GLN A 825 -33.64 -6.69 -1.79
C GLN A 825 -33.26 -8.18 -1.88
N LEU A 826 -33.30 -8.87 -0.74
CA LEU A 826 -33.35 -10.31 -0.63
C LEU A 826 -34.75 -10.75 -0.22
N GLU A 827 -35.21 -11.84 -0.81
CA GLU A 827 -36.42 -12.57 -0.42
C GLU A 827 -36.03 -14.02 -0.13
N ILE A 828 -36.35 -14.52 1.07
CA ILE A 828 -35.98 -15.85 1.53
C ILE A 828 -37.26 -16.62 1.87
N GLU A 829 -37.54 -17.70 1.14
CA GLU A 829 -38.69 -18.58 1.37
C GLU A 829 -38.26 -19.92 1.96
N GLY A 830 -39.12 -20.52 2.78
CA GLY A 830 -38.95 -21.88 3.32
C GLY A 830 -38.45 -21.95 4.76
N LEU A 831 -38.41 -20.82 5.49
CA LEU A 831 -38.02 -20.79 6.90
C LEU A 831 -39.21 -21.15 7.80
N THR A 832 -39.43 -22.44 8.07
CA THR A 832 -40.69 -22.94 8.67
C THR A 832 -40.81 -22.87 10.20
N ASP A 833 -39.73 -22.52 10.91
CA ASP A 833 -39.63 -22.61 12.38
C ASP A 833 -39.09 -21.33 13.04
N MET A 834 -39.24 -20.19 12.36
CA MET A 834 -38.88 -18.87 12.86
C MET A 834 -39.69 -18.50 14.12
N GLN A 835 -39.05 -17.92 15.13
CA GLN A 835 -39.70 -17.44 16.35
C GLN A 835 -39.53 -15.93 16.60
N ASN A 836 -38.30 -15.42 16.58
CA ASN A 836 -38.00 -13.99 16.76
C ASN A 836 -37.04 -13.53 15.66
N LEU A 837 -37.12 -12.27 15.26
CA LEU A 837 -36.28 -11.63 14.25
C LEU A 837 -35.57 -10.41 14.85
N GLN A 838 -34.26 -10.32 14.63
CA GLN A 838 -33.43 -9.14 14.90
C GLN A 838 -32.62 -8.80 13.64
N HIS A 839 -32.47 -7.51 13.33
CA HIS A 839 -31.72 -7.07 12.15
C HIS A 839 -30.97 -5.76 12.38
N TRP A 840 -29.90 -5.62 11.61
CA TRP A 840 -29.02 -4.45 11.50
C TRP A 840 -28.90 -4.05 10.02
N CYS A 841 -30.03 -4.15 9.34
CA CYS A 841 -30.24 -3.75 7.95
C CYS A 841 -31.34 -2.68 7.91
N LYS A 842 -31.27 -1.71 6.99
CA LYS A 842 -32.25 -0.64 6.76
C LYS A 842 -33.71 -1.10 6.95
N ASN A 843 -34.13 -2.18 6.29
CA ASN A 843 -35.39 -2.88 6.55
C ASN A 843 -35.16 -4.40 6.60
N ALA A 844 -35.80 -5.13 7.52
CA ALA A 844 -35.94 -6.58 7.41
C ALA A 844 -37.17 -7.09 8.18
N GLY A 845 -38.11 -7.72 7.48
CA GLY A 845 -39.40 -8.13 8.04
C GLY A 845 -39.88 -9.49 7.53
N VAL A 846 -40.61 -10.19 8.39
CA VAL A 846 -41.37 -11.40 8.03
C VAL A 846 -42.67 -10.97 7.35
N VAL A 847 -42.96 -11.55 6.19
CA VAL A 847 -44.13 -11.20 5.36
C VAL A 847 -45.25 -12.23 5.49
N ASP A 848 -44.89 -13.50 5.59
CA ASP A 848 -45.77 -14.63 5.89
C ASP A 848 -45.02 -15.65 6.76
N SER A 849 -45.66 -16.75 7.16
CA SER A 849 -45.06 -17.72 8.09
C SER A 849 -43.85 -18.50 7.56
N ILE A 850 -43.44 -18.30 6.30
CA ILE A 850 -42.25 -18.94 5.69
C ILE A 850 -41.33 -17.96 4.94
N ARG A 851 -41.71 -16.67 4.82
CA ARG A 851 -41.04 -15.65 3.97
C ARG A 851 -40.44 -14.51 4.80
N LEU A 852 -39.13 -14.34 4.69
CA LEU A 852 -38.40 -13.15 5.14
C LEU A 852 -38.07 -12.26 3.94
N VAL A 853 -38.24 -10.95 4.08
CA VAL A 853 -37.74 -9.95 3.12
C VAL A 853 -36.75 -9.02 3.83
N VAL A 854 -35.60 -8.79 3.21
CA VAL A 854 -34.53 -7.91 3.69
C VAL A 854 -34.23 -6.88 2.60
N GLU A 855 -34.08 -5.61 2.95
CA GLU A 855 -33.71 -4.54 2.02
C GLU A 855 -32.59 -3.69 2.65
N GLU A 856 -31.51 -3.49 1.90
CA GLU A 856 -30.39 -2.62 2.29
C GLU A 856 -29.99 -1.67 1.16
N SER A 857 -29.42 -0.52 1.48
CA SER A 857 -28.88 0.47 0.54
C SER A 857 -27.47 0.87 0.96
N PHE A 858 -26.50 0.01 0.62
CA PHE A 858 -25.13 0.05 1.14
C PHE A 858 -24.38 1.36 0.87
N THR A 859 -23.62 1.80 1.87
CA THR A 859 -22.74 2.97 1.84
C THR A 859 -21.28 2.50 1.95
N GLY A 860 -20.69 2.17 0.80
CA GLY A 860 -19.35 1.58 0.76
C GLY A 860 -19.33 0.18 1.39
N PRO A 861 -18.36 -0.15 2.25
CA PRO A 861 -18.11 -1.51 2.72
C PRO A 861 -18.96 -1.91 3.94
N SER A 862 -20.19 -1.41 4.08
CA SER A 862 -21.07 -1.82 5.18
C SER A 862 -21.52 -3.29 5.07
N LEU A 863 -22.14 -3.80 6.13
CA LEU A 863 -22.71 -5.14 6.22
C LEU A 863 -24.13 -5.04 6.76
N CYS A 864 -25.08 -5.68 6.09
CA CYS A 864 -26.41 -5.92 6.66
C CYS A 864 -26.40 -7.32 7.29
N GLN A 865 -26.85 -7.41 8.55
CA GLN A 865 -26.96 -8.65 9.32
C GLN A 865 -28.39 -8.89 9.78
N VAL A 866 -28.82 -10.14 9.75
CA VAL A 866 -30.12 -10.59 10.27
C VAL A 866 -29.91 -11.87 11.07
N GLN A 867 -30.55 -11.96 12.23
CA GLN A 867 -30.55 -13.14 13.09
C GLN A 867 -31.99 -13.51 13.44
N ILE A 868 -32.31 -14.80 13.34
CA ILE A 868 -33.62 -15.37 13.66
C ILE A 868 -33.44 -16.52 14.64
N THR A 869 -34.17 -16.53 15.76
CA THR A 869 -34.22 -17.71 16.65
C THR A 869 -35.20 -18.74 16.10
N ARG A 870 -34.84 -20.01 16.20
CA ARG A 870 -35.64 -21.16 15.76
C ARG A 870 -36.34 -21.79 16.96
N GLN A 871 -37.57 -22.28 16.77
CA GLN A 871 -38.21 -23.18 17.75
C GLN A 871 -39.07 -24.22 17.04
N THR A 872 -38.87 -25.50 17.38
CA THR A 872 -39.72 -26.60 16.91
C THR A 872 -41.19 -26.33 17.27
N PRO A 873 -42.14 -26.31 16.32
CA PRO A 873 -43.53 -25.94 16.60
C PRO A 873 -44.19 -26.84 17.64
N GLN A 874 -44.48 -26.29 18.83
CA GLN A 874 -45.09 -27.04 19.94
C GLN A 874 -46.60 -27.26 19.78
N SER A 875 -47.24 -26.59 18.81
CA SER A 875 -48.60 -26.89 18.32
C SER A 875 -48.84 -26.26 16.94
N PRO A 876 -49.70 -26.83 16.09
CA PRO A 876 -50.11 -26.21 14.84
C PRO A 876 -51.01 -24.99 15.13
N GLY A 877 -50.58 -23.79 14.71
CA GLY A 877 -51.29 -22.53 14.99
C GLY A 877 -50.45 -21.45 15.70
N VAL A 878 -49.12 -21.45 15.53
CA VAL A 878 -48.25 -20.38 16.03
C VAL A 878 -48.59 -19.07 15.32
N ASN A 879 -48.72 -17.97 16.09
CA ASN A 879 -48.94 -16.63 15.52
C ASN A 879 -47.77 -16.24 14.60
N PRO A 880 -48.02 -15.56 13.47
CA PRO A 880 -46.94 -15.04 12.63
C PRO A 880 -46.08 -14.05 13.43
N ILE A 881 -44.76 -14.05 13.17
CA ILE A 881 -43.86 -13.04 13.71
C ILE A 881 -44.35 -11.67 13.23
N PRO A 882 -44.50 -10.67 14.13
CA PRO A 882 -44.81 -9.31 13.71
C PRO A 882 -43.78 -8.82 12.69
N PRO A 883 -44.19 -8.17 11.58
CA PRO A 883 -43.24 -7.63 10.60
C PRO A 883 -42.35 -6.59 11.29
N VAL A 884 -41.06 -6.92 11.46
CA VAL A 884 -40.10 -6.06 12.15
C VAL A 884 -39.67 -4.92 11.24
N ASN A 885 -39.68 -3.72 11.83
CA ASN A 885 -39.04 -2.46 11.42
C ASN A 885 -39.39 -1.46 12.56
N PRO A 886 -38.51 -0.53 12.99
CA PRO A 886 -37.16 -0.22 12.48
C PRO A 886 -36.08 -1.24 12.95
N PRO A 887 -34.80 -1.06 12.58
CA PRO A 887 -33.69 -1.93 12.98
C PRO A 887 -33.48 -2.03 14.50
N SER A 888 -32.75 -3.07 14.93
CA SER A 888 -32.43 -3.29 16.35
C SER A 888 -31.61 -2.13 16.93
N PRO A 889 -31.95 -1.64 18.14
CA PRO A 889 -31.14 -0.62 18.84
C PRO A 889 -29.87 -1.19 19.49
N THR A 890 -29.66 -2.50 19.45
CA THR A 890 -28.40 -3.14 19.90
C THR A 890 -27.34 -3.07 18.80
N PRO A 891 -26.03 -3.19 19.13
CA PRO A 891 -25.02 -3.48 18.12
C PRO A 891 -25.26 -4.82 17.41
N PRO A 892 -24.71 -5.03 16.19
CA PRO A 892 -24.80 -6.30 15.47
C PRO A 892 -23.96 -7.42 16.11
N PRO A 893 -24.28 -8.70 15.87
CA PRO A 893 -23.53 -9.85 16.38
C PRO A 893 -22.06 -9.87 15.96
N TYR A 894 -21.78 -9.47 14.71
CA TYR A 894 -20.45 -9.08 14.26
C TYR A 894 -20.37 -7.56 14.10
N ILE A 895 -19.68 -6.91 15.02
CA ILE A 895 -19.06 -5.60 14.78
C ILE A 895 -17.69 -5.88 14.14
N PRO A 896 -17.25 -5.12 13.11
CA PRO A 896 -15.86 -5.16 12.67
C PRO A 896 -14.91 -5.00 13.87
N PRO A 897 -13.81 -5.78 13.95
CA PRO A 897 -12.99 -5.90 15.17
C PRO A 897 -12.37 -4.60 15.66
N PHE A 898 -12.31 -3.58 14.80
CA PHE A 898 -12.19 -2.18 15.19
C PHE A 898 -13.35 -1.41 14.52
N PRO A 899 -14.14 -0.62 15.26
CA PRO A 899 -15.33 0.04 14.72
C PRO A 899 -14.97 1.06 13.64
N SER A 900 -15.90 1.35 12.73
CA SER A 900 -15.67 2.42 11.76
C SER A 900 -15.69 3.77 12.47
N MET A 901 -14.92 4.74 11.97
CA MET A 901 -14.96 6.09 12.54
C MET A 901 -16.29 6.82 12.32
N ASP A 902 -17.15 6.31 11.43
CA ASP A 902 -18.47 6.88 11.17
C ASP A 902 -19.46 6.47 12.28
N ASP A 903 -19.24 5.32 12.95
CA ASP A 903 -20.04 4.85 14.10
C ASP A 903 -19.80 5.69 15.36
N LEU A 904 -18.62 6.32 15.49
CA LEU A 904 -18.27 7.22 16.61
C LEU A 904 -19.06 8.54 16.58
N ALA A 905 -19.88 8.78 15.55
CA ALA A 905 -20.77 9.94 15.46
C ALA A 905 -22.22 9.65 15.91
N TYR A 906 -22.57 8.40 16.24
CA TYR A 906 -23.97 7.98 16.47
C TYR A 906 -24.36 7.73 17.94
N ASP A 907 -23.81 8.52 18.87
CA ASP A 907 -24.36 8.59 20.24
C ASP A 907 -25.70 9.34 20.25
N ASN A 908 -26.80 8.57 20.26
CA ASN A 908 -28.16 9.10 20.39
C ASN A 908 -28.51 9.63 21.80
N SER A 909 -27.56 9.70 22.75
CA SER A 909 -27.83 9.99 24.17
C SER A 909 -27.47 11.41 24.66
N THR A 910 -27.09 12.36 23.79
CA THR A 910 -26.94 13.78 24.18
C THR A 910 -28.15 14.65 23.79
N ASN A 911 -29.09 14.77 24.73
CA ASN A 911 -30.12 15.83 24.92
C ASN A 911 -30.84 16.42 23.68
N VAL A 912 -32.17 16.31 23.67
CA VAL A 912 -33.06 17.01 22.71
C VAL A 912 -32.85 18.52 22.75
N ILE A 913 -32.11 19.06 21.77
CA ILE A 913 -32.02 20.50 21.53
C ILE A 913 -33.34 20.94 20.88
N VAL A 914 -34.22 21.55 21.68
CA VAL A 914 -35.40 22.24 21.18
C VAL A 914 -34.94 23.43 20.34
N ILE A 915 -35.07 23.31 19.01
CA ILE A 915 -34.73 24.38 18.06
C ILE A 915 -35.73 25.52 18.22
N PRO A 916 -35.31 26.74 18.63
CA PRO A 916 -36.20 27.91 18.62
C PRO A 916 -36.32 28.41 17.17
N ASP A 917 -37.52 28.45 16.60
CA ASP A 917 -37.74 29.01 15.25
C ASP A 917 -37.49 30.52 15.24
N ASN A 918 -36.27 30.90 14.88
CA ASN A 918 -35.77 32.26 15.05
C ASN A 918 -35.61 32.97 13.70
N GLN A 919 -36.75 33.34 13.11
CA GLN A 919 -36.84 33.94 11.76
C GLN A 919 -35.98 35.21 11.59
N ALA A 920 -35.63 35.90 12.67
CA ALA A 920 -34.75 37.07 12.68
C ALA A 920 -33.41 36.86 11.96
N MET A 921 -32.85 35.64 11.98
CA MET A 921 -31.52 35.38 11.43
C MET A 921 -31.48 35.33 9.87
N LYS A 922 -32.62 35.17 9.19
CA LYS A 922 -32.67 35.24 7.71
C LYS A 922 -32.49 36.67 7.21
N THR A 923 -33.09 37.66 7.86
CA THR A 923 -33.04 39.07 7.46
C THR A 923 -31.62 39.65 7.56
N ALA A 924 -30.86 39.27 8.60
CA ALA A 924 -29.49 39.74 8.81
C ALA A 924 -28.52 39.29 7.70
N LYS A 925 -28.61 38.05 7.22
CA LYS A 925 -27.73 37.54 6.15
C LYS A 925 -27.89 38.30 4.83
N ILE A 926 -29.10 38.74 4.49
CA ILE A 926 -29.38 39.47 3.25
C ILE A 926 -28.70 40.86 3.26
N ALA A 927 -28.73 41.57 4.38
CA ALA A 927 -28.11 42.90 4.53
C ALA A 927 -26.57 42.87 4.48
N ILE A 928 -25.96 41.81 5.01
CA ILE A 928 -24.49 41.62 4.96
C ILE A 928 -24.05 41.35 3.51
N ILE A 929 -24.77 40.49 2.78
CA ILE A 929 -24.48 40.18 1.37
C ILE A 929 -24.59 41.42 0.48
N SER A 930 -25.65 42.23 0.61
CA SER A 930 -25.80 43.47 -0.18
C SER A 930 -24.67 44.48 0.09
N SER A 931 -24.26 44.61 1.35
CA SER A 931 -23.16 45.50 1.75
C SER A 931 -21.83 45.08 1.12
N SER A 932 -21.52 43.78 1.11
CA SER A 932 -20.31 43.24 0.50
C SER A 932 -20.26 43.46 -1.02
N VAL A 933 -21.38 43.27 -1.73
CA VAL A 933 -21.47 43.50 -3.18
C VAL A 933 -21.26 44.98 -3.54
N ILE A 934 -21.80 45.91 -2.75
CA ILE A 934 -21.61 47.35 -2.95
C ILE A 934 -20.13 47.74 -2.79
N ILE A 935 -19.43 47.21 -1.78
CA ILE A 935 -17.99 47.46 -1.58
C ILE A 935 -17.18 46.95 -2.77
N ILE A 936 -17.46 45.74 -3.27
CA ILE A 936 -16.79 45.17 -4.45
C ILE A 936 -17.03 46.04 -5.70
N MET A 937 -18.27 46.50 -5.92
CA MET A 937 -18.60 47.40 -7.03
C MET A 937 -17.84 48.74 -6.95
N ILE A 938 -17.73 49.33 -5.75
CA ILE A 938 -16.95 50.57 -5.55
C ILE A 938 -15.47 50.35 -5.85
N VAL A 939 -14.88 49.23 -5.39
CA VAL A 939 -13.48 48.89 -5.69
C VAL A 939 -13.26 48.71 -7.19
N ILE A 940 -14.17 48.02 -7.90
CA ILE A 940 -14.12 47.86 -9.36
C ILE A 940 -14.17 49.24 -10.05
N ILE A 941 -15.08 50.13 -9.66
CA ILE A 941 -15.21 51.48 -10.24
C ILE A 941 -13.93 52.30 -10.00
N VAL A 942 -13.36 52.26 -8.79
CA VAL A 942 -12.11 52.96 -8.47
C VAL A 942 -10.94 52.43 -9.32
N LEU A 943 -10.82 51.10 -9.48
CA LEU A 943 -9.81 50.50 -10.35
C LEU A 943 -10.00 50.90 -11.83
N LEU A 944 -11.25 50.98 -12.31
CA LEU A 944 -11.59 51.44 -13.65
C LEU A 944 -11.20 52.91 -13.87
N VAL A 945 -11.47 53.79 -12.90
CA VAL A 945 -11.06 55.20 -12.93
C VAL A 945 -9.53 55.34 -12.91
N VAL A 946 -8.83 54.58 -12.06
CA VAL A 946 -7.35 54.56 -12.03
C VAL A 946 -6.76 54.05 -13.35
N PHE A 947 -7.37 53.03 -13.97
CA PHE A 947 -6.97 52.52 -15.28
C PHE A 947 -7.16 53.56 -16.38
N LEU A 948 -8.33 54.22 -16.44
CA LEU A 948 -8.63 55.27 -17.40
C LEU A 948 -7.71 56.49 -17.22
N LEU A 949 -7.39 56.88 -15.98
CA LEU A 949 -6.42 57.94 -15.69
C LEU A 949 -4.99 57.56 -16.13
N ARG A 950 -4.57 56.30 -15.93
CA ARG A 950 -3.29 55.80 -16.46
C ARG A 950 -3.27 55.82 -17.99
N CYS A 951 -4.32 55.33 -18.66
CA CYS A 951 -4.44 55.38 -20.12
C CYS A 951 -4.39 56.82 -20.66
N LYS A 952 -5.08 57.77 -20.01
CA LYS A 952 -5.06 59.19 -20.35
C LYS A 952 -3.67 59.82 -20.17
N LYS A 953 -2.89 59.39 -19.16
CA LYS A 953 -1.49 59.79 -18.97
C LYS A 953 -0.60 59.21 -20.07
N THR A 954 -0.72 57.91 -20.39
CA THR A 954 0.06 57.26 -21.46
C THR A 954 -0.22 57.87 -22.83
N ALA A 955 -1.49 58.17 -23.16
CA ALA A 955 -1.86 58.84 -24.42
C ALA A 955 -1.27 60.26 -24.52
N LYS A 956 -1.17 60.99 -23.40
CA LYS A 956 -0.51 62.31 -23.36
C LYS A 956 1.00 62.20 -23.58
N ASN A 957 1.63 61.14 -23.08
CA ASN A 957 3.05 60.85 -23.32
C ASN A 957 3.31 60.44 -24.79
N LEU A 958 2.43 59.65 -25.39
CA LEU A 958 2.60 59.17 -26.78
C LEU A 958 2.67 60.34 -27.78
N LYS A 959 1.81 61.35 -27.61
CA LYS A 959 1.83 62.58 -28.44
C LYS A 959 3.10 63.44 -28.27
N ALA A 960 3.83 63.29 -27.17
CA ALA A 960 5.14 63.94 -27.01
C ALA A 960 6.24 63.22 -27.81
N VAL A 961 6.18 61.90 -27.91
CA VAL A 961 7.11 61.07 -28.71
C VAL A 961 6.88 61.27 -30.21
N GLU A 962 5.62 61.37 -30.64
CA GLU A 962 5.25 61.65 -32.04
C GLU A 962 5.80 63.00 -32.55
N GLY A 963 5.94 63.99 -31.66
CA GLY A 963 6.59 65.27 -31.97
C GLY A 963 8.10 65.17 -32.18
N ALA A 964 8.79 64.29 -31.42
CA ALA A 964 10.23 64.11 -31.52
C ALA A 964 10.65 63.36 -32.80
N LEU A 965 9.84 62.41 -33.26
CA LEU A 965 10.11 61.58 -34.44
C LEU A 965 10.06 62.33 -35.79
N LYS A 966 9.75 63.64 -35.81
CA LYS A 966 9.74 64.46 -37.03
C LYS A 966 11.05 65.24 -37.29
N MET A 967 12.07 65.09 -36.44
CA MET A 967 13.36 65.79 -36.59
C MET A 967 14.57 64.86 -36.47
N THR A 968 14.88 64.11 -37.52
CA THR A 968 16.28 63.79 -37.94
C THR A 968 16.29 63.17 -39.34
N THR A 969 17.27 63.55 -40.17
CA THR A 969 17.42 63.10 -41.57
C THR A 969 18.57 62.11 -41.74
N ILE A 970 18.44 61.24 -42.74
CA ILE A 970 19.38 60.14 -43.06
C ILE A 970 20.41 60.59 -44.11
N PRO A 971 21.71 60.23 -43.98
CA PRO A 971 22.66 60.07 -45.08
C PRO A 971 22.93 58.56 -45.40
N PRO A 972 23.21 58.15 -46.66
CA PRO A 972 23.14 56.73 -47.07
C PRO A 972 24.45 56.05 -47.54
N LEU A 973 24.35 54.73 -47.80
CA LEU A 973 25.18 53.84 -48.67
C LEU A 973 26.58 53.35 -48.18
N GLY A 974 26.83 52.04 -48.27
CA GLY A 974 28.18 51.46 -48.07
C GLY A 974 28.36 49.92 -48.00
N ARG A 975 28.27 49.22 -49.14
CA ARG A 975 28.90 47.89 -49.49
C ARG A 975 28.54 46.57 -48.75
N GLU A 976 28.40 45.54 -49.58
CA GLU A 976 28.45 44.07 -49.37
C GLU A 976 29.89 43.50 -49.58
N PRO A 977 30.19 42.17 -49.52
CA PRO A 977 29.67 41.06 -48.67
C PRO A 977 30.81 40.14 -48.12
N SER A 978 30.47 38.99 -47.48
CA SER A 978 30.79 37.61 -47.97
C SER A 978 31.05 36.51 -46.91
N HIS A 979 30.60 35.27 -47.23
CA HIS A 979 31.00 33.93 -46.74
C HIS A 979 30.86 33.56 -45.22
N ALA A 980 30.63 32.30 -44.80
CA ALA A 980 30.50 30.99 -45.50
C ALA A 980 29.45 30.04 -44.84
N PHE A 981 29.28 28.83 -45.40
CA PHE A 981 28.27 27.80 -45.07
C PHE A 981 28.82 26.59 -44.27
N SER A 982 27.95 25.97 -43.45
CA SER A 982 27.84 24.49 -43.21
C SER A 982 29.05 23.71 -42.63
N THR A 983 28.98 22.45 -42.20
CA THR A 983 27.91 21.41 -42.14
C THR A 983 27.77 20.82 -40.73
N LEU A 984 26.81 19.89 -40.55
CA LEU A 984 26.91 18.85 -39.51
C LEU A 984 28.18 18.00 -39.75
N ASP A 985 28.62 17.29 -38.72
CA ASP A 985 28.62 15.84 -38.82
C ASP A 985 28.25 15.19 -37.47
N ASN A 986 27.80 13.95 -37.53
CA ASN A 986 27.27 13.19 -36.38
C ASN A 986 28.16 11.98 -36.16
N GLU A 987 28.62 11.69 -34.94
CA GLU A 987 28.67 10.30 -34.49
C GLU A 987 28.74 10.12 -32.97
N SER A 988 28.20 8.98 -32.55
CA SER A 988 27.88 8.58 -31.19
C SER A 988 29.08 8.22 -30.30
N THR A 989 28.96 8.51 -29.01
CA THR A 989 29.53 7.64 -27.95
C THR A 989 28.46 7.31 -26.90
N MET A 990 27.90 6.10 -27.04
CA MET A 990 27.21 5.25 -26.05
C MET A 990 26.39 5.87 -24.91
N LEU A 991 25.12 5.43 -24.81
CA LEU A 991 24.38 5.48 -23.55
C LEU A 991 25.06 4.57 -22.52
N GLU A 992 25.49 5.14 -21.39
CA GLU A 992 25.63 4.35 -20.17
C GLU A 992 24.24 4.06 -19.60
N SER A 993 23.99 2.81 -19.23
CA SER A 993 22.72 2.39 -18.62
C SER A 993 22.60 2.98 -17.20
N VAL A 994 21.83 4.06 -17.04
CA VAL A 994 21.61 4.69 -15.74
C VAL A 994 20.79 3.76 -14.84
N HIS A 995 21.49 2.92 -14.08
CA HIS A 995 20.92 2.21 -12.93
C HIS A 995 20.56 3.23 -11.84
N SER A 996 19.32 3.71 -11.89
CA SER A 996 18.71 4.43 -10.78
C SER A 996 18.53 3.47 -9.61
N ALA A 997 19.49 3.47 -8.70
CA ALA A 997 19.43 2.72 -7.45
C ALA A 997 18.28 3.28 -6.59
N ARG A 998 17.14 2.60 -6.57
CA ARG A 998 15.97 3.02 -5.79
C ARG A 998 16.18 2.77 -4.31
N SER A 999 16.77 3.74 -3.62
CA SER A 999 16.79 3.75 -2.15
C SER A 999 15.44 4.19 -1.59
N THR A 1000 14.46 3.28 -1.58
CA THR A 1000 13.50 3.26 -0.46
C THR A 1000 14.26 2.74 0.75
N PHE A 1001 14.40 3.58 1.77
CA PHE A 1001 15.27 3.30 2.91
C PHE A 1001 14.68 2.19 3.80
N SER A 1002 15.09 0.95 3.53
CA SER A 1002 15.49 -0.01 4.56
C SER A 1002 16.94 0.34 4.91
N GLU A 1003 17.24 0.79 6.14
CA GLU A 1003 18.63 1.08 6.49
C GLU A 1003 19.48 -0.19 6.70
N ALA A 1004 20.76 -0.10 6.30
CA ALA A 1004 21.86 -1.02 6.62
C ALA A 1004 21.61 -2.53 6.37
N SER A 1005 21.66 -2.97 5.11
CA SER A 1005 22.03 -4.35 4.76
C SER A 1005 23.56 -4.51 4.74
N VAL A 1006 24.14 -5.04 5.82
CA VAL A 1006 25.59 -5.24 5.94
C VAL A 1006 26.06 -6.39 5.05
N ILE A 1007 26.78 -6.08 3.97
CA ILE A 1007 27.48 -7.07 3.15
C ILE A 1007 28.75 -7.52 3.89
N ASN A 1008 28.70 -8.72 4.48
CA ASN A 1008 29.77 -9.27 5.30
C ASN A 1008 30.82 -10.00 4.45
N THR A 1009 31.76 -9.26 3.86
CA THR A 1009 32.85 -9.82 3.03
C THR A 1009 34.16 -9.99 3.82
N THR A 1010 34.39 -11.20 4.34
CA THR A 1010 35.73 -11.70 4.65
C THR A 1010 36.23 -12.57 3.49
N ASP A 1011 37.18 -12.09 2.70
CA ASP A 1011 37.80 -12.87 1.63
C ASP A 1011 39.30 -12.47 1.47
N PRO A 1012 40.26 -13.41 1.33
CA PRO A 1012 41.69 -13.11 1.47
C PRO A 1012 42.44 -12.92 0.13
N SER A 1013 43.22 -11.84 0.06
CA SER A 1013 44.47 -11.66 -0.73
C SER A 1013 44.55 -12.20 -2.18
N PRO A 1014 44.57 -11.33 -3.22
CA PRO A 1014 44.62 -11.76 -4.62
C PRO A 1014 46.02 -12.15 -5.12
N LYS A 1015 46.06 -13.03 -6.14
CA LYS A 1015 47.24 -13.23 -7.01
C LYS A 1015 46.90 -13.47 -8.49
N GLU A 1016 47.59 -12.71 -9.33
CA GLU A 1016 48.13 -13.08 -10.66
C GLU A 1016 47.19 -13.47 -11.84
N ALA A 1017 46.77 -12.42 -12.56
CA ALA A 1017 47.14 -12.15 -13.97
C ALA A 1017 46.55 -12.94 -15.19
N THR A 1018 45.95 -12.14 -16.11
CA THR A 1018 45.91 -12.28 -17.60
C THR A 1018 45.12 -13.45 -18.22
N THR A 1019 44.32 -13.27 -19.27
CA THR A 1019 44.70 -12.75 -20.62
C THR A 1019 43.49 -12.21 -21.42
N VAL A 1020 43.73 -11.54 -22.56
CA VAL A 1020 42.70 -10.96 -23.45
C VAL A 1020 42.80 -11.57 -24.86
N HIS A 1021 41.67 -11.94 -25.47
CA HIS A 1021 41.59 -12.33 -26.89
C HIS A 1021 40.40 -11.65 -27.62
N ARG A 1022 40.64 -11.22 -28.87
CA ARG A 1022 39.67 -10.65 -29.82
C ARG A 1022 39.69 -11.47 -31.12
N VAL A 1023 38.53 -11.87 -31.65
CA VAL A 1023 38.36 -12.24 -33.07
C VAL A 1023 37.01 -11.72 -33.59
N LYS A 1024 36.92 -11.39 -34.88
CA LYS A 1024 35.75 -10.83 -35.59
C LYS A 1024 34.87 -11.92 -36.21
N VAL A 1025 33.63 -11.58 -36.58
CA VAL A 1025 32.82 -12.28 -37.60
C VAL A 1025 32.21 -11.25 -38.58
N HIS A 1026 31.97 -11.63 -39.84
CA HIS A 1026 31.46 -10.77 -40.92
C HIS A 1026 29.94 -10.89 -41.16
N ARG A 1027 29.36 -9.89 -41.84
CA ARG A 1027 28.06 -9.95 -42.55
C ARG A 1027 28.26 -9.78 -44.06
N PRO A 1028 27.57 -10.56 -44.92
CA PRO A 1028 27.41 -10.25 -46.35
C PRO A 1028 25.93 -10.24 -46.83
N LEU A 1029 25.63 -9.41 -47.83
CA LEU A 1029 24.36 -9.22 -48.57
C LEU A 1029 24.70 -8.53 -49.92
N PRO A 1030 23.79 -8.39 -50.92
CA PRO A 1030 22.69 -9.25 -51.40
C PRO A 1030 22.66 -9.39 -52.96
N SER A 1031 21.73 -10.17 -53.56
CA SER A 1031 21.37 -9.99 -54.99
C SER A 1031 19.98 -10.49 -55.47
N LYS A 1032 19.13 -9.53 -55.87
CA LYS A 1032 18.20 -9.48 -57.04
C LYS A 1032 17.09 -10.54 -57.29
N PHE A 1033 15.87 -10.16 -56.89
CA PHE A 1033 14.64 -9.98 -57.70
C PHE A 1033 14.12 -10.99 -58.76
N ALA A 1034 12.84 -11.40 -58.59
CA ALA A 1034 11.81 -11.40 -59.65
C ALA A 1034 10.36 -11.24 -59.08
N ASN A 1035 9.49 -10.60 -59.87
CA ASN A 1035 8.03 -10.34 -59.68
C ASN A 1035 7.15 -11.63 -59.56
N ARG A 1036 5.88 -11.72 -59.10
CA ARG A 1036 4.74 -10.85 -58.62
C ARG A 1036 3.65 -11.80 -58.02
N LYS A 1037 2.54 -11.46 -57.33
CA LYS A 1037 2.02 -10.27 -56.59
C LYS A 1037 0.74 -10.64 -55.81
N THR A 1038 0.77 -10.68 -54.48
CA THR A 1038 -0.44 -10.60 -53.62
C THR A 1038 -0.08 -9.93 -52.28
N VAL A 1039 -1.06 -9.29 -51.62
CA VAL A 1039 -0.81 -8.42 -50.45
C VAL A 1039 -0.81 -9.23 -49.16
N ALA A 1040 0.25 -9.10 -48.35
CA ALA A 1040 0.36 -9.69 -47.03
C ALA A 1040 1.16 -8.79 -46.06
N THR A 1041 0.88 -8.98 -44.78
CA THR A 1041 1.31 -8.19 -43.62
C THR A 1041 2.81 -8.19 -43.33
N THR A 1042 3.37 -7.03 -43.01
CA THR A 1042 4.66 -6.83 -42.29
C THR A 1042 4.41 -5.77 -41.21
N ARG A 1043 4.59 -6.00 -39.91
CA ARG A 1043 5.80 -6.45 -39.18
C ARG A 1043 7.04 -5.62 -39.51
N TYR A 1044 7.26 -4.57 -38.70
CA TYR A 1044 8.61 -4.14 -38.34
C TYR A 1044 9.12 -4.97 -37.15
N ILE A 1045 10.42 -4.90 -36.88
CA ILE A 1045 11.13 -5.57 -35.79
C ILE A 1045 11.84 -4.47 -34.99
N ASP A 1046 12.04 -4.72 -33.70
CA ASP A 1046 12.47 -3.76 -32.68
C ASP A 1046 13.83 -3.12 -32.94
N GLU A 1047 13.86 -1.79 -32.83
CA GLU A 1047 14.93 -0.96 -32.26
C GLU A 1047 14.24 0.28 -31.65
N GLU A 1048 14.81 0.88 -30.60
CA GLU A 1048 14.21 1.92 -29.71
C GLU A 1048 13.04 1.45 -28.82
N GLY A 1049 13.35 1.20 -27.53
CA GLY A 1049 12.41 0.78 -26.49
C GLY A 1049 12.07 1.85 -25.45
N VAL A 1050 11.65 3.04 -25.89
CA VAL A 1050 11.11 4.13 -25.04
C VAL A 1050 9.94 4.80 -25.79
N ASP A 1051 9.00 5.41 -25.06
CA ASP A 1051 7.90 6.25 -25.59
C ASP A 1051 6.99 5.61 -26.67
N ASN A 1052 6.19 4.61 -26.29
CA ASN A 1052 5.06 4.17 -27.12
C ASN A 1052 3.79 3.71 -26.36
N ASP A 1053 3.44 4.41 -25.27
CA ASP A 1053 2.03 4.55 -24.86
C ASP A 1053 1.34 5.57 -25.80
N SER A 1054 1.24 5.24 -27.09
CA SER A 1054 0.69 6.14 -28.11
C SER A 1054 -0.80 6.39 -27.91
N PHE A 1055 -1.23 7.65 -27.91
CA PHE A 1055 -2.63 8.07 -27.75
C PHE A 1055 -3.56 7.66 -28.93
N ASP A 1056 -3.01 7.08 -29.99
CA ASP A 1056 -3.58 7.04 -31.34
C ASP A 1056 -4.67 5.98 -31.58
N SER A 1057 -5.18 5.32 -30.53
CA SER A 1057 -6.37 4.45 -30.61
C SER A 1057 -7.60 4.99 -29.88
N ILE A 1058 -7.51 6.15 -29.22
CA ILE A 1058 -8.68 6.87 -28.68
C ILE A 1058 -9.18 7.86 -29.74
N PRO A 1059 -10.47 7.81 -30.17
CA PRO A 1059 -11.03 8.83 -31.06
C PRO A 1059 -10.94 10.23 -30.45
N VAL A 1060 -10.10 11.09 -31.04
CA VAL A 1060 -9.69 12.42 -30.53
C VAL A 1060 -10.87 13.35 -30.19
N GLN A 1061 -12.05 13.10 -30.78
CA GLN A 1061 -13.29 13.84 -30.48
C GLN A 1061 -13.80 13.68 -29.04
N TYR A 1062 -13.39 12.66 -28.29
CA TYR A 1062 -13.85 12.49 -26.89
C TYR A 1062 -13.00 13.25 -25.86
N ALA A 1063 -11.68 13.32 -26.05
CA ALA A 1063 -10.77 13.99 -25.12
C ALA A 1063 -10.96 15.53 -25.09
N ALA A 1064 -11.33 16.13 -26.23
CA ALA A 1064 -11.48 17.58 -26.37
C ALA A 1064 -12.64 18.17 -25.52
N ASN A 1065 -13.70 17.40 -25.27
CA ASN A 1065 -14.90 17.90 -24.59
C ASN A 1065 -14.80 17.91 -23.05
N ILE A 1066 -13.73 17.35 -22.47
CA ILE A 1066 -13.56 17.21 -21.01
C ILE A 1066 -13.18 18.55 -20.32
N PHE A 1067 -12.66 19.53 -21.08
CA PHE A 1067 -12.09 20.76 -20.52
C PHE A 1067 -12.76 22.07 -20.99
N THR A 1068 -13.99 22.00 -21.53
CA THR A 1068 -14.78 23.20 -21.92
C THR A 1068 -16.26 23.11 -21.53
N GLN A 1069 -16.53 23.11 -20.22
CA GLN A 1069 -17.78 23.62 -19.64
C GLN A 1069 -17.55 24.07 -18.19
#